data_AF-A0AAV5AIH9-F1
#
_entry.id   AF-A0AAV5AIH9-F1
#
_cell.length_a   1.000
_cell.length_b   1.000
_cell.length_c   1.000
_cell.angle_alpha   90.00
_cell.angle_beta   90.00
_cell.angle_gamma   90.00
#
_symmetry.space_group_name_H-M   'P 1'
#
loop_
_entity.id
_entity.type
_entity.pdbx_description
1 polymer ?
#
loop_
_entity_poly.entity_id
_entity_poly.type
_entity_poly.pdbx_seq_one_letter_code
_entity_poly.pdbx_strand_id
1 'polypeptide(L)'
;MTRQRTVEQVEFRVPDLTVKDLLAVIPIRDIGILYTMYLMTTYAERTLKNQFVLQPFLSTLTCFALWAIYGFAAGLVGTGLWGIAHECGHQAFSQYKPINHAVGWAIHSALGAPYHSWRITHARHHAATCHLTKDQTYIPHTRLSLHLPEFDPSKEDLTGTFVAGEVQEQILEALSDSPLFKAITYLCIIKLSLEYKDDFVPRPPLFSPHQRIGILLSDFGVLLWISTLITWSVARGFTEMFRIYLVPYLWVNHWLVLVTFLQHTDPLVPYYRDEAFTFLRGTLAALDRSLLGDCGKVAGWIGATLTHGVSETHVAHHVATKIPHYHIWEASDAIRKRLAEAGYNLQGAPGGWREVLRVMRECRFVEDTGDVVFYKNSRGFAAARPLRRFVSKSNCTRRFTTQSETSTRRVPRSKSYVWLKRTGYVLIGGVGIYAVDKQFNASSLARNFRTLYTGAVVAIDYKLNFQPGQAAKIMDLHERVAERLYNVLVENGGLYIKIGQALAANSALLPTPFQIRFSKLFDDAPQVPYSEIERVFMSEFGRPPKGENGVFAEFEDRAVASASIAQVHKAKLKKKEESESDVWVAVKVQKPAVSKQVNWDLAAYRVLMWIYENWVFDMPIYFLVDFISSHLRLELDFINEANNANTTARLIASEPELMGKVYVPKVYPEYTTSKIMTAEYIDGVKLSDRQAVLRLLDGSQDTANTIEVSRDPKWDGAVSPGFSHKPLAGGSRAIMDILIFKWGFVHCDPHPGNIIIRRRVPSNTPQLVLIDHGLYVSMPDELRRDYAQLWKGLLSGELESVKEIGGKWGIGKSSLDLLASGILLKPWKSNSQTSKNVEKNLDPYERSLMMKEKLRQFLTDTDRFPKALVFLGRNMRMIQGNNQSLGSPVNRVKIIGHWASRSLAHAPGLSLSQSIVERWRHFKYIVIIFSLDVAFWISKVRRWARGGVGDSFEDELEREMRNFSKQNFGFEIDRDAFTA
;
A
#
# COMPACT_ATOMS: atom_id res chain seq x y z
N MET A 1 -77.63 30.58 8.81
CA MET A 1 -77.68 30.50 7.33
C MET A 1 -76.29 30.73 6.77
N THR A 2 -75.60 29.65 6.42
CA THR A 2 -74.23 29.59 5.93
C THR A 2 -74.23 29.87 4.42
N ARG A 3 -73.74 31.03 3.98
CA ARG A 3 -73.48 31.29 2.55
C ARG A 3 -72.13 30.69 2.18
N GLN A 4 -72.14 29.50 1.60
CA GLN A 4 -70.99 28.95 0.87
C GLN A 4 -70.68 29.88 -0.32
N ARG A 5 -69.45 30.38 -0.38
CA ARG A 5 -68.88 30.97 -1.59
C ARG A 5 -68.21 29.84 -2.37
N THR A 6 -68.80 29.40 -3.47
CA THR A 6 -68.14 28.58 -4.48
C THR A 6 -67.27 29.48 -5.36
N VAL A 7 -66.01 29.09 -5.53
CA VAL A 7 -65.06 29.71 -6.47
C VAL A 7 -65.07 28.86 -7.74
N GLU A 8 -65.20 29.49 -8.91
CA GLU A 8 -65.00 28.81 -10.21
C GLU A 8 -63.60 28.20 -10.25
N GLN A 9 -63.54 26.87 -10.40
CA GLN A 9 -62.29 26.14 -10.60
C GLN A 9 -61.98 26.12 -12.09
N VAL A 10 -60.79 26.60 -12.46
CA VAL A 10 -60.24 26.42 -13.81
C VAL A 10 -60.00 24.93 -14.01
N GLU A 11 -60.53 24.38 -15.10
CA GLU A 11 -60.38 22.96 -15.44
C GLU A 11 -58.90 22.66 -15.75
N PHE A 12 -58.20 22.08 -14.77
CA PHE A 12 -56.83 21.62 -14.93
C PHE A 12 -56.86 20.25 -15.60
N ARG A 13 -56.45 20.17 -16.87
CA ARG A 13 -56.09 18.88 -17.48
C ARG A 13 -54.91 18.32 -16.70
N VAL A 14 -55.19 17.32 -15.87
CA VAL A 14 -54.17 16.49 -15.23
C VAL A 14 -53.30 15.91 -16.34
N PRO A 15 -52.00 16.24 -16.42
CA PRO A 15 -51.11 15.61 -17.38
C PRO A 15 -51.04 14.11 -17.06
N ASP A 16 -51.36 13.27 -18.04
CA ASP A 16 -51.21 11.80 -17.99
C ASP A 16 -49.73 11.40 -18.13
N LEU A 17 -48.86 12.06 -17.35
CA LEU A 17 -47.44 11.75 -17.23
C LEU A 17 -47.25 11.12 -15.85
N THR A 18 -46.75 9.89 -15.82
CA THR A 18 -46.41 9.26 -14.56
C THR A 18 -45.19 9.95 -13.94
N VAL A 19 -45.01 9.90 -12.62
CA VAL A 19 -43.78 10.37 -11.94
C VAL A 19 -42.53 9.73 -12.57
N LYS A 20 -42.67 8.51 -13.11
CA LYS A 20 -41.63 7.81 -13.86
C LYS A 20 -41.27 8.51 -15.18
N ASP A 21 -42.23 9.11 -15.88
CA ASP A 21 -42.03 9.81 -17.15
C ASP A 21 -41.33 11.17 -16.95
N LEU A 22 -41.57 11.84 -15.82
CA LEU A 22 -40.88 13.09 -15.46
C LEU A 22 -39.47 12.86 -14.89
N LEU A 23 -39.29 11.81 -14.08
CA LEU A 23 -37.97 11.44 -13.52
C LEU A 23 -36.99 10.91 -14.58
N ALA A 24 -37.48 10.36 -15.70
CA ALA A 24 -36.65 9.83 -16.78
C ALA A 24 -35.89 10.90 -17.57
N VAL A 25 -36.29 12.18 -17.49
CA VAL A 25 -35.77 13.24 -18.38
C VAL A 25 -34.67 14.10 -17.73
N ILE A 26 -34.56 14.09 -16.40
CA ILE A 26 -33.76 15.08 -15.66
C ILE A 26 -32.23 14.88 -15.79
N PRO A 27 -31.66 13.67 -15.62
CA PRO A 27 -30.22 13.48 -15.83
C PRO A 27 -29.81 13.71 -17.28
N ILE A 28 -30.69 13.35 -18.23
CA ILE A 28 -30.44 13.46 -19.68
C ILE A 28 -30.33 14.93 -20.09
N ARG A 29 -31.16 15.81 -19.52
CA ARG A 29 -31.12 17.25 -19.81
C ARG A 29 -29.77 17.86 -19.42
N ASP A 30 -29.35 17.71 -18.17
CA ASP A 30 -28.15 18.39 -17.65
C ASP A 30 -26.87 17.80 -18.25
N ILE A 31 -26.80 16.47 -18.43
CA ILE A 31 -25.71 15.81 -19.15
C ILE A 31 -25.70 16.25 -20.62
N GLY A 32 -26.87 16.38 -21.25
CA GLY A 32 -27.02 16.89 -22.61
C GLY A 32 -26.51 18.32 -22.76
N ILE A 33 -26.88 19.21 -21.83
CA ILE A 33 -26.39 20.61 -21.80
C ILE A 33 -24.86 20.64 -21.67
N LEU A 34 -24.28 19.87 -20.73
CA LEU A 34 -22.82 19.79 -20.56
C LEU A 34 -22.11 19.31 -21.83
N TYR A 35 -22.67 18.29 -22.48
CA TYR A 35 -22.13 17.74 -23.71
C TYR A 35 -22.22 18.74 -24.88
N THR A 36 -23.36 19.41 -25.04
CA THR A 36 -23.54 20.47 -26.04
C THR A 36 -22.60 21.65 -25.79
N MET A 37 -22.45 22.11 -24.55
CA MET A 37 -21.50 23.16 -24.19
C MET A 37 -20.07 22.77 -24.54
N TYR A 38 -19.67 21.53 -24.26
CA TYR A 38 -18.36 20.99 -24.61
C TYR A 38 -18.13 20.98 -26.13
N LEU A 39 -19.10 20.47 -26.91
CA LEU A 39 -19.00 20.43 -28.38
C LEU A 39 -18.89 21.85 -28.98
N MET A 40 -19.73 22.78 -28.52
CA MET A 40 -19.70 24.18 -28.97
C MET A 40 -18.36 24.86 -28.65
N THR A 41 -17.85 24.67 -27.43
CA THR A 41 -16.57 25.22 -26.98
C THR A 41 -15.41 24.65 -27.80
N THR A 42 -15.43 23.34 -28.05
CA THR A 42 -14.38 22.67 -28.84
C THR A 42 -14.42 23.09 -30.31
N TYR A 43 -15.61 23.26 -30.88
CA TYR A 43 -15.78 23.77 -32.24
C TYR A 43 -15.29 25.22 -32.35
N ALA A 44 -15.67 26.09 -31.41
CA ALA A 44 -15.23 27.47 -31.37
C ALA A 44 -13.70 27.60 -31.19
N GLU A 45 -13.08 26.80 -30.32
CA GLU A 45 -11.62 26.76 -30.16
C GLU A 45 -10.91 26.42 -31.49
N ARG A 46 -11.40 25.42 -32.23
CA ARG A 46 -10.84 25.01 -33.52
C ARG A 46 -10.96 26.13 -34.56
N THR A 47 -12.13 26.77 -34.65
CA THR A 47 -12.37 27.89 -35.58
C THR A 47 -11.47 29.08 -35.25
N LEU A 48 -11.34 29.44 -33.98
CA LEU A 48 -10.48 30.55 -33.52
C LEU A 48 -8.99 30.28 -33.80
N LYS A 49 -8.52 29.04 -33.61
CA LYS A 49 -7.15 28.66 -33.95
C LYS A 49 -6.87 28.72 -35.46
N ASN A 50 -7.86 28.40 -36.28
CA ASN A 50 -7.73 28.43 -37.74
C ASN A 50 -7.84 29.85 -38.33
N GLN A 51 -8.61 30.77 -37.72
CA GLN A 51 -8.78 32.13 -38.23
C GLN A 51 -7.69 33.11 -37.77
N PHE A 52 -7.13 32.94 -36.56
CA PHE A 52 -6.16 33.88 -35.97
C PHE A 52 -4.70 33.40 -36.05
N VAL A 53 -4.33 32.69 -37.11
CA VAL A 53 -2.97 32.11 -37.31
C VAL A 53 -1.85 33.16 -37.19
N LEU A 54 -2.12 34.43 -37.56
CA LEU A 54 -1.15 35.53 -37.57
C LEU A 54 -1.06 36.32 -36.23
N GLN A 55 -1.91 36.04 -35.24
CA GLN A 55 -1.93 36.73 -33.93
C GLN A 55 -2.00 35.73 -32.77
N PRO A 56 -0.91 35.00 -32.46
CA PRO A 56 -0.93 33.86 -31.54
C PRO A 56 -1.33 34.21 -30.10
N PHE A 57 -0.97 35.41 -29.64
CA PHE A 57 -1.33 35.90 -28.30
C PHE A 57 -2.84 36.11 -28.16
N LEU A 58 -3.47 36.79 -29.13
CA LEU A 58 -4.91 37.06 -29.11
C LEU A 58 -5.71 35.77 -29.24
N SER A 59 -5.27 34.83 -30.09
CA SER A 59 -5.87 33.50 -30.19
C SER A 59 -5.83 32.74 -28.85
N THR A 60 -4.68 32.77 -28.17
CA THR A 60 -4.50 32.10 -26.87
C THR A 60 -5.36 32.71 -25.78
N LEU A 61 -5.41 34.04 -25.67
CA LEU A 61 -6.24 34.76 -24.71
C LEU A 61 -7.73 34.49 -24.95
N THR A 62 -8.16 34.47 -26.21
CA THR A 62 -9.56 34.20 -26.57
C THR A 62 -9.94 32.75 -26.27
N CYS A 63 -9.06 31.79 -26.57
CA CYS A 63 -9.27 30.39 -26.18
C CYS A 63 -9.36 30.24 -24.65
N PHE A 64 -8.49 30.92 -23.90
CA PHE A 64 -8.55 30.91 -22.43
C PHE A 64 -9.89 31.47 -21.92
N ALA A 65 -10.32 32.63 -22.42
CA ALA A 65 -11.60 33.23 -22.04
C ALA A 65 -12.79 32.31 -22.37
N LEU A 66 -12.78 31.68 -23.55
CA LEU A 66 -13.79 30.72 -23.96
C LEU A 66 -13.87 29.52 -23.01
N TRP A 67 -12.73 28.91 -22.67
CA TRP A 67 -12.68 27.79 -21.71
C TRP A 67 -13.02 28.21 -20.27
N ALA A 68 -12.75 29.46 -19.88
CA ALA A 68 -13.18 30.00 -18.59
C ALA A 68 -14.71 30.16 -18.51
N ILE A 69 -15.35 30.64 -19.58
CA ILE A 69 -16.82 30.73 -19.70
C ILE A 69 -17.44 29.33 -19.66
N TYR A 70 -16.85 28.38 -20.39
CA TYR A 70 -17.26 26.96 -20.31
C TYR A 70 -17.17 26.45 -18.87
N GLY A 71 -16.04 26.64 -18.20
CA GLY A 71 -15.82 26.22 -16.82
C GLY A 71 -16.87 26.75 -15.87
N PHE A 72 -17.16 28.05 -15.96
CA PHE A 72 -18.17 28.73 -15.17
C PHE A 72 -19.58 28.16 -15.40
N ALA A 73 -20.01 28.06 -16.66
CA ALA A 73 -21.34 27.60 -17.03
C ALA A 73 -21.54 26.10 -16.73
N ALA A 74 -20.55 25.27 -17.04
CA ALA A 74 -20.55 23.85 -16.71
C ALA A 74 -20.57 23.64 -15.19
N GLY A 75 -19.91 24.50 -14.42
CA GLY A 75 -19.99 24.50 -12.96
C GLY A 75 -21.39 24.77 -12.41
N LEU A 76 -22.17 25.68 -13.02
CA LEU A 76 -23.56 25.90 -12.62
C LEU A 76 -24.43 24.67 -12.89
N VAL A 77 -24.31 24.06 -14.07
CA VAL A 77 -25.04 22.83 -14.42
C VAL A 77 -24.63 21.66 -13.50
N GLY A 78 -23.34 21.53 -13.22
CA GLY A 78 -22.82 20.54 -12.27
C GLY A 78 -23.31 20.75 -10.84
N THR A 79 -23.58 22.00 -10.44
CA THR A 79 -24.23 22.31 -9.16
C THR A 79 -25.69 21.87 -9.16
N GLY A 80 -26.40 22.01 -10.29
CA GLY A 80 -27.73 21.42 -10.47
C GLY A 80 -27.73 19.89 -10.32
N LEU A 81 -26.78 19.20 -10.98
CA LEU A 81 -26.59 17.75 -10.81
C LEU A 81 -26.30 17.36 -9.36
N TRP A 82 -25.50 18.16 -8.65
CA TRP A 82 -25.26 17.95 -7.22
C TRP A 82 -26.55 18.06 -6.41
N GLY A 83 -27.43 19.00 -6.75
CA GLY A 83 -28.77 19.15 -6.17
C GLY A 83 -29.64 17.90 -6.32
N ILE A 84 -29.66 17.29 -7.51
CA ILE A 84 -30.41 16.04 -7.77
C ILE A 84 -29.90 14.90 -6.87
N ALA A 85 -28.58 14.78 -6.72
CA ALA A 85 -27.99 13.76 -5.85
C ALA A 85 -28.20 14.06 -4.36
N HIS A 86 -28.32 15.34 -3.99
CA HIS A 86 -28.74 15.75 -2.66
C HIS A 86 -30.18 15.33 -2.36
N GLU A 87 -31.11 15.47 -3.30
CA GLU A 87 -32.49 14.98 -3.18
C GLU A 87 -32.58 13.46 -3.04
N CYS A 88 -31.73 12.75 -3.77
CA CYS A 88 -31.54 11.32 -3.59
C CYS A 88 -31.13 11.00 -2.14
N GLY A 89 -30.34 11.85 -1.49
CA GLY A 89 -30.00 11.73 -0.06
C GLY A 89 -31.24 11.79 0.84
N HIS A 90 -32.18 12.68 0.53
CA HIS A 90 -33.45 12.89 1.25
C HIS A 90 -34.56 11.90 0.89
N GLN A 91 -34.33 11.06 -0.11
CA GLN A 91 -35.34 10.14 -0.67
C GLN A 91 -36.50 10.87 -1.39
N ALA A 92 -36.24 12.08 -1.90
CA ALA A 92 -37.23 12.88 -2.64
C ALA A 92 -37.29 12.53 -4.13
N PHE A 93 -36.18 12.02 -4.70
CA PHE A 93 -36.06 11.75 -6.13
C PHE A 93 -36.92 10.56 -6.60
N SER A 94 -37.01 9.48 -5.83
CA SER A 94 -37.79 8.30 -6.17
C SER A 94 -38.47 7.71 -4.93
N GLN A 95 -39.62 7.08 -5.13
CA GLN A 95 -40.29 6.31 -4.07
C GLN A 95 -39.48 5.08 -3.63
N TYR A 96 -38.58 4.59 -4.49
CA TYR A 96 -37.73 3.43 -4.20
C TYR A 96 -36.37 3.87 -3.64
N LYS A 97 -36.13 3.58 -2.36
CA LYS A 97 -34.86 3.90 -1.67
C LYS A 97 -33.60 3.37 -2.38
N PRO A 98 -33.57 2.15 -2.94
CA PRO A 98 -32.39 1.67 -3.65
C PRO A 98 -32.04 2.51 -4.88
N ILE A 99 -33.05 3.02 -5.60
CA ILE A 99 -32.84 3.88 -6.78
C ILE A 99 -32.21 5.20 -6.34
N ASN A 100 -32.75 5.83 -5.29
CA ASN A 100 -32.16 7.04 -4.72
C ASN A 100 -30.70 6.82 -4.32
N HIS A 101 -30.41 5.72 -3.63
CA HIS A 101 -29.04 5.43 -3.23
C HIS A 101 -28.12 5.17 -4.41
N ALA A 102 -28.56 4.44 -5.44
CA ALA A 102 -27.75 4.19 -6.63
C ALA A 102 -27.44 5.48 -7.42
N VAL A 103 -28.48 6.28 -7.69
CA VAL A 103 -28.36 7.54 -8.45
C VAL A 103 -27.55 8.56 -7.68
N GLY A 104 -27.88 8.77 -6.40
CA GLY A 104 -27.15 9.70 -5.54
C GLY A 104 -25.68 9.31 -5.38
N TRP A 105 -25.40 8.02 -5.17
CA TRP A 105 -24.03 7.52 -5.09
C TRP A 105 -23.25 7.73 -6.38
N ALA A 106 -23.85 7.44 -7.54
CA ALA A 106 -23.20 7.62 -8.84
C ALA A 106 -22.88 9.10 -9.12
N ILE A 107 -23.85 10.00 -8.95
CA ILE A 107 -23.69 11.43 -9.28
C ILE A 107 -22.75 12.12 -8.28
N HIS A 108 -22.92 11.92 -6.97
CA HIS A 108 -22.01 12.53 -5.99
C HIS A 108 -20.59 11.99 -6.13
N SER A 109 -20.40 10.69 -6.38
CA SER A 109 -19.05 10.15 -6.64
C SER A 109 -18.45 10.76 -7.92
N ALA A 110 -19.24 10.92 -8.99
CA ALA A 110 -18.79 11.60 -10.21
C ALA A 110 -18.46 13.08 -10.00
N LEU A 111 -18.92 13.69 -8.91
CA LEU A 111 -18.59 15.05 -8.47
C LEU A 111 -17.65 15.05 -7.25
N GLY A 112 -16.91 13.97 -7.01
CA GLY A 112 -15.91 13.87 -5.94
C GLY A 112 -16.46 13.98 -4.50
N ALA A 113 -17.76 13.78 -4.30
CA ALA A 113 -18.43 13.89 -3.01
C ALA A 113 -18.79 12.48 -2.44
N PRO A 114 -18.51 12.21 -1.15
CA PRO A 114 -18.79 10.91 -0.53
C PRO A 114 -20.28 10.78 -0.15
N TYR A 115 -21.12 10.25 -1.04
CA TYR A 115 -22.59 10.29 -0.93
C TYR A 115 -23.18 9.84 0.43
N HIS A 116 -22.86 8.64 0.94
CA HIS A 116 -23.48 8.17 2.18
C HIS A 116 -22.89 8.85 3.41
N SER A 117 -21.59 9.12 3.45
CA SER A 117 -20.99 9.91 4.53
C SER A 117 -21.65 11.28 4.59
N TRP A 118 -21.77 11.95 3.44
CA TRP A 118 -22.41 13.24 3.29
C TRP A 118 -23.89 13.22 3.67
N ARG A 119 -24.72 12.28 3.17
CA ARG A 119 -26.16 12.27 3.47
C ARG A 119 -26.45 12.07 4.96
N ILE A 120 -25.60 11.32 5.66
CA ILE A 120 -25.74 11.07 7.11
C ILE A 120 -25.44 12.35 7.89
N THR A 121 -24.30 13.00 7.61
CA THR A 121 -23.94 14.26 8.28
C THR A 121 -24.92 15.38 7.91
N HIS A 122 -25.40 15.39 6.65
CA HIS A 122 -26.37 16.36 6.18
C HIS A 122 -27.75 16.17 6.84
N ALA A 123 -28.21 14.94 7.03
CA ALA A 123 -29.46 14.67 7.76
C ALA A 123 -29.39 15.16 9.22
N ARG A 124 -28.21 15.09 9.86
CA ARG A 124 -28.00 15.65 11.21
C ARG A 124 -28.07 17.17 11.21
N HIS A 125 -27.52 17.81 10.18
CA HIS A 125 -27.69 19.25 9.98
C HIS A 125 -29.18 19.61 9.89
N HIS A 126 -29.97 18.97 9.03
CA HIS A 126 -31.43 19.22 8.96
C HIS A 126 -32.16 19.05 10.29
N ALA A 127 -31.74 18.09 11.11
CA ALA A 127 -32.35 17.86 12.42
C ALA A 127 -32.00 18.94 13.46
N ALA A 128 -30.91 19.68 13.27
CA ALA A 128 -30.33 20.58 14.26
C ALA A 128 -29.83 21.91 13.67
N THR A 129 -30.38 22.35 12.53
CA THR A 129 -29.95 23.55 11.81
C THR A 129 -29.94 24.76 12.75
N CYS A 130 -28.82 25.51 12.78
CA CYS A 130 -28.62 26.69 13.63
C CYS A 130 -28.66 26.43 15.15
N HIS A 131 -28.52 25.17 15.58
CA HIS A 131 -28.26 24.82 16.98
C HIS A 131 -26.76 24.93 17.29
N LEU A 132 -26.37 25.69 18.32
CA LEU A 132 -24.96 26.02 18.57
C LEU A 132 -24.03 24.84 18.86
N THR A 133 -24.56 23.77 19.48
CA THR A 133 -23.78 22.57 19.83
C THR A 133 -24.11 21.32 19.01
N LYS A 134 -25.31 21.26 18.39
CA LYS A 134 -25.81 20.07 17.68
C LYS A 134 -25.73 20.17 16.16
N ASP A 135 -25.72 21.38 15.58
CA ASP A 135 -25.40 21.54 14.16
C ASP A 135 -23.97 21.05 13.90
N GLN A 136 -23.70 20.49 12.74
CA GLN A 136 -22.36 19.99 12.38
C GLN A 136 -21.65 20.89 11.38
N THR A 137 -22.37 21.78 10.68
CA THR A 137 -21.86 22.44 9.47
C THR A 137 -21.65 23.93 9.65
N TYR A 138 -22.64 24.67 10.15
CA TYR A 138 -22.62 26.14 10.18
C TYR A 138 -22.62 26.70 11.61
N ILE A 139 -21.71 26.22 12.45
CA ILE A 139 -21.56 26.70 13.83
C ILE A 139 -20.71 28.00 13.86
N PRO A 140 -21.26 29.12 14.37
CA PRO A 140 -20.52 30.37 14.55
C PRO A 140 -19.41 30.22 15.58
N HIS A 141 -18.38 31.05 15.47
CA HIS A 141 -17.42 31.21 16.56
C HIS A 141 -18.06 32.01 17.70
N THR A 142 -17.78 31.62 18.94
CA THR A 142 -18.22 32.37 20.10
C THR A 142 -17.17 33.42 20.48
N ARG A 143 -17.55 34.39 21.32
CA ARG A 143 -16.63 35.39 21.86
C ARG A 143 -15.44 34.72 22.55
N LEU A 144 -15.70 33.71 23.37
CA LEU A 144 -14.65 32.92 24.04
C LEU A 144 -13.72 32.19 23.05
N SER A 145 -14.25 31.53 22.00
CA SER A 145 -13.40 30.77 21.08
C SER A 145 -12.46 31.63 20.22
N LEU A 146 -12.80 32.92 20.05
CA LEU A 146 -11.94 33.90 19.39
C LEU A 146 -11.02 34.65 20.35
N HIS A 147 -11.01 34.30 21.64
CA HIS A 147 -10.20 34.97 22.68
C HIS A 147 -10.45 36.49 22.72
N LEU A 148 -11.71 36.89 22.51
CA LEU A 148 -12.13 38.29 22.60
C LEU A 148 -12.28 38.72 24.07
N PRO A 149 -12.28 40.04 24.37
CA PRO A 149 -12.52 40.54 25.73
C PRO A 149 -13.81 39.98 26.33
N GLU A 150 -13.79 39.66 27.63
CA GLU A 150 -14.96 39.16 28.36
C GLU A 150 -16.13 40.15 28.30
N PHE A 151 -17.35 39.63 28.33
CA PHE A 151 -18.56 40.44 28.26
C PHE A 151 -18.74 41.30 29.52
N ASP A 152 -18.81 42.63 29.34
CA ASP A 152 -19.00 43.59 30.44
C ASP A 152 -20.38 44.31 30.32
N PRO A 153 -21.37 43.96 31.15
CA PRO A 153 -22.71 44.56 31.12
C PRO A 153 -22.73 46.08 31.38
N SER A 154 -21.66 46.66 31.93
CA SER A 154 -21.54 48.10 32.18
C SER A 154 -21.08 48.89 30.94
N LYS A 155 -20.42 48.21 29.99
CA LYS A 155 -19.81 48.81 28.79
C LYS A 155 -20.48 48.37 27.49
N GLU A 156 -21.28 47.31 27.50
CA GLU A 156 -21.95 46.78 26.31
C GLU A 156 -23.22 46.00 26.67
N ASP A 157 -24.10 45.79 25.70
CA ASP A 157 -25.32 45.00 25.86
C ASP A 157 -25.27 43.65 25.14
N LEU A 158 -25.95 42.66 25.72
CA LEU A 158 -26.00 41.31 25.16
C LEU A 158 -26.67 41.31 23.78
N THR A 159 -27.63 42.22 23.53
CA THR A 159 -28.33 42.33 22.25
C THR A 159 -27.55 43.04 21.15
N GLY A 160 -26.36 43.60 21.46
CA GLY A 160 -25.50 44.25 20.47
C GLY A 160 -26.05 45.56 19.92
N THR A 161 -26.88 46.28 20.70
CA THR A 161 -27.39 47.61 20.38
C THR A 161 -26.47 48.73 20.84
N PHE A 162 -25.63 48.49 21.84
CA PHE A 162 -24.70 49.43 22.42
C PHE A 162 -23.37 48.74 22.80
N VAL A 163 -22.27 49.34 22.37
CA VAL A 163 -20.91 48.92 22.73
C VAL A 163 -20.08 50.19 22.95
N ALA A 164 -19.41 50.30 24.10
CA ALA A 164 -18.51 51.41 24.38
C ALA A 164 -17.32 51.43 23.41
N GLY A 165 -16.83 52.63 23.06
CA GLY A 165 -15.76 52.80 22.08
C GLY A 165 -14.48 52.00 22.38
N GLU A 166 -14.09 51.91 23.65
CA GLU A 166 -12.94 51.12 24.10
C GLU A 166 -13.08 49.62 23.76
N VAL A 167 -14.25 49.04 24.04
CA VAL A 167 -14.53 47.62 23.76
C VAL A 167 -14.61 47.38 22.26
N GLN A 168 -15.20 48.34 21.52
CA GLN A 168 -15.27 48.29 20.06
C GLN A 168 -13.89 48.24 19.42
N GLU A 169 -12.93 49.06 19.89
CA GLU A 169 -11.56 49.05 19.39
C GLU A 169 -10.83 47.74 19.69
N GLN A 170 -11.00 47.18 20.89
CA GLN A 170 -10.40 45.89 21.26
C GLN A 170 -10.92 44.74 20.40
N ILE A 171 -12.24 44.68 20.16
CA ILE A 171 -12.85 43.68 19.27
C ILE A 171 -12.35 43.87 17.83
N LEU A 172 -12.27 45.12 17.37
CA LEU A 172 -11.81 45.43 16.02
C LEU A 172 -10.35 45.02 15.81
N GLU A 173 -9.48 45.30 16.79
CA GLU A 173 -8.07 44.91 16.78
C GLU A 173 -7.91 43.38 16.75
N ALA A 174 -8.63 42.67 17.62
CA ALA A 174 -8.57 41.21 17.68
C ALA A 174 -9.08 40.54 16.39
N LEU A 175 -9.98 41.20 15.66
CA LEU A 175 -10.61 40.68 14.44
C LEU A 175 -10.07 41.27 13.13
N SER A 176 -9.03 42.12 13.19
CA SER A 176 -8.47 42.84 12.03
C SER A 176 -7.68 41.92 11.09
N ASP A 177 -8.36 40.98 10.44
CA ASP A 177 -7.81 40.18 9.35
C ASP A 177 -8.34 40.67 8.00
N SER A 178 -7.50 40.62 6.96
CA SER A 178 -7.88 41.00 5.60
C SER A 178 -9.06 40.15 5.08
N PRO A 179 -10.26 40.75 4.86
CA PRO A 179 -11.44 40.02 4.41
C PRO A 179 -11.25 39.38 3.04
N LEU A 180 -10.46 40.03 2.18
CA LEU A 180 -10.17 39.58 0.82
C LEU A 180 -9.31 38.30 0.82
N PHE A 181 -8.38 38.20 1.77
CA PHE A 181 -7.52 37.03 1.88
C PHE A 181 -8.29 35.81 2.41
N LYS A 182 -9.19 35.99 3.39
CA LYS A 182 -10.07 34.92 3.87
C LYS A 182 -11.11 34.50 2.84
N ALA A 183 -11.73 35.45 2.11
CA ALA A 183 -12.72 35.14 1.08
C ALA A 183 -12.14 34.26 -0.04
N ILE A 184 -10.95 34.59 -0.56
CA ILE A 184 -10.28 33.78 -1.60
C ILE A 184 -9.88 32.40 -1.05
N THR A 185 -9.39 32.34 0.18
CA THR A 185 -9.00 31.07 0.82
C THR A 185 -10.22 30.16 1.08
N TYR A 186 -11.35 30.74 1.49
CA TYR A 186 -12.59 30.03 1.77
C TYR A 186 -13.30 29.53 0.50
N LEU A 187 -13.14 30.25 -0.62
CA LEU A 187 -13.76 29.91 -1.91
C LEU A 187 -12.90 28.98 -2.78
N CYS A 188 -11.58 28.86 -2.52
CA CYS A 188 -10.66 28.03 -3.29
C CYS A 188 -10.22 26.74 -2.58
N ILE A 189 -10.34 26.67 -1.24
CA ILE A 189 -10.01 25.47 -0.48
C ILE A 189 -11.29 24.68 -0.23
N ILE A 190 -11.31 23.43 -0.68
CA ILE A 190 -12.23 22.43 -0.14
C ILE A 190 -11.95 22.36 1.36
N LYS A 191 -12.70 23.12 2.17
CA LYS A 191 -12.91 22.74 3.56
C LYS A 191 -13.74 21.46 3.51
N LEU A 192 -13.07 20.34 3.21
CA LEU A 192 -13.43 19.07 3.81
C LEU A 192 -13.56 19.43 5.28
N SER A 193 -14.77 19.40 5.78
CA SER A 193 -15.22 19.88 7.08
C SER A 193 -14.64 19.03 8.22
N LEU A 194 -13.31 18.93 8.22
CA LEU A 194 -12.41 18.27 9.16
C LEU A 194 -11.56 19.33 9.89
N GLU A 195 -11.99 20.60 9.93
CA GLU A 195 -11.57 21.45 11.04
C GLU A 195 -12.24 20.89 12.30
N TYR A 196 -11.44 20.15 13.08
CA TYR A 196 -11.61 20.03 14.52
C TYR A 196 -11.68 21.45 15.08
N LYS A 197 -12.90 22.01 15.17
CA LYS A 197 -13.15 23.25 15.89
C LYS A 197 -13.23 22.92 17.39
N ASP A 198 -12.18 23.35 18.08
CA ASP A 198 -11.98 23.51 19.52
C ASP A 198 -12.22 22.28 20.42
N ASP A 199 -11.16 21.88 21.15
CA ASP A 199 -11.11 20.81 22.15
C ASP A 199 -12.02 21.01 23.37
N PHE A 200 -12.82 22.08 23.41
CA PHE A 200 -13.61 22.49 24.57
C PHE A 200 -15.10 22.09 24.51
N VAL A 201 -15.60 21.54 23.40
CA VAL A 201 -16.99 21.08 23.28
C VAL A 201 -17.06 19.60 22.88
N PRO A 202 -17.44 18.69 23.80
CA PRO A 202 -17.55 17.26 23.48
C PRO A 202 -18.65 17.03 22.44
N ARG A 203 -18.28 16.50 21.26
CA ARG A 203 -19.22 16.15 20.17
C ARG A 203 -19.47 14.65 20.11
N PRO A 204 -20.71 14.21 19.82
CA PRO A 204 -21.00 12.80 19.60
C PRO A 204 -20.27 12.27 18.34
N PRO A 205 -19.94 10.97 18.28
CA PRO A 205 -19.27 10.38 17.13
C PRO A 205 -20.00 10.65 15.81
N LEU A 206 -19.24 11.04 14.79
CA LEU A 206 -19.73 11.41 13.45
C LEU A 206 -20.54 10.31 12.78
N PHE A 207 -20.22 9.04 13.06
CA PHE A 207 -20.90 7.90 12.46
C PHE A 207 -21.15 6.79 13.49
N SER A 208 -22.27 6.11 13.35
CA SER A 208 -22.61 4.94 14.17
C SER A 208 -22.15 3.64 13.52
N PRO A 209 -21.87 2.56 14.27
CA PRO A 209 -21.35 1.31 13.71
C PRO A 209 -22.19 0.70 12.58
N HIS A 210 -23.53 0.79 12.66
CA HIS A 210 -24.44 0.28 11.62
C HIS A 210 -24.34 1.02 10.28
N GLN A 211 -23.70 2.21 10.24
CA GLN A 211 -23.54 3.02 9.03
C GLN A 211 -22.25 2.69 8.26
N ARG A 212 -21.40 1.82 8.80
CA ARG A 212 -20.06 1.51 8.28
C ARG A 212 -20.07 1.08 6.81
N ILE A 213 -21.03 0.27 6.39
CA ILE A 213 -21.13 -0.18 4.99
C ILE A 213 -21.35 1.00 4.04
N GLY A 214 -22.21 1.96 4.40
CA GLY A 214 -22.44 3.16 3.60
C GLY A 214 -21.17 4.02 3.48
N ILE A 215 -20.40 4.13 4.55
CA ILE A 215 -19.13 4.87 4.56
C ILE A 215 -18.13 4.20 3.61
N LEU A 216 -17.97 2.87 3.71
CA LEU A 216 -17.09 2.12 2.79
C LEU A 216 -17.50 2.27 1.33
N LEU A 217 -18.81 2.29 1.03
CA LEU A 217 -19.30 2.57 -0.32
C LEU A 217 -18.96 4.00 -0.77
N SER A 218 -18.99 4.98 0.14
CA SER A 218 -18.61 6.36 -0.19
C SER A 218 -17.12 6.48 -0.46
N ASP A 219 -16.29 5.83 0.35
CA ASP A 219 -14.83 5.77 0.17
C ASP A 219 -14.49 5.11 -1.17
N PHE A 220 -15.18 4.01 -1.49
CA PHE A 220 -15.07 3.36 -2.80
C PHE A 220 -15.44 4.29 -3.95
N GLY A 221 -16.52 5.08 -3.82
CA GLY A 221 -16.92 6.09 -4.80
C GLY A 221 -15.84 7.15 -5.04
N VAL A 222 -15.22 7.65 -3.97
CA VAL A 222 -14.11 8.63 -4.07
C VAL A 222 -12.87 8.00 -4.70
N LEU A 223 -12.51 6.76 -4.33
CA LEU A 223 -11.40 6.04 -4.94
C LEU A 223 -11.64 5.78 -6.44
N LEU A 224 -12.86 5.42 -6.82
CA LEU A 224 -13.26 5.23 -8.22
C LEU A 224 -13.16 6.55 -8.99
N TRP A 225 -13.60 7.66 -8.39
CA TRP A 225 -13.47 8.99 -8.96
C TRP A 225 -12.01 9.38 -9.19
N ILE A 226 -11.14 9.27 -8.18
CA ILE A 226 -9.69 9.55 -8.29
C ILE A 226 -9.07 8.67 -9.38
N SER A 227 -9.37 7.38 -9.37
CA SER A 227 -8.87 6.42 -10.36
C SER A 227 -9.30 6.78 -11.78
N THR A 228 -10.55 7.24 -11.96
CA THR A 228 -11.08 7.68 -13.25
C THR A 228 -10.34 8.93 -13.74
N LEU A 229 -10.07 9.91 -12.88
CA LEU A 229 -9.33 11.12 -13.26
C LEU A 229 -7.85 10.83 -13.59
N ILE A 230 -7.21 9.94 -12.84
CA ILE A 230 -5.84 9.47 -13.13
C ILE A 230 -5.83 8.75 -14.48
N THR A 231 -6.77 7.83 -14.70
CA THR A 231 -6.87 7.09 -15.97
C THR A 231 -7.13 8.01 -17.15
N TRP A 232 -8.03 9.00 -17.03
CA TRP A 232 -8.26 10.01 -18.06
C TRP A 232 -7.01 10.85 -18.32
N SER A 233 -6.32 11.30 -17.26
CA SER A 233 -5.08 12.07 -17.40
C SER A 233 -3.98 11.31 -18.12
N VAL A 234 -3.85 10.01 -17.86
CA VAL A 234 -2.89 9.13 -18.54
C VAL A 234 -3.31 8.84 -19.98
N ALA A 235 -4.61 8.62 -20.24
CA ALA A 235 -5.10 8.22 -21.55
C ALA A 235 -5.21 9.38 -22.56
N ARG A 236 -5.58 10.59 -22.12
CA ARG A 236 -5.86 11.76 -23.00
C ARG A 236 -5.10 13.02 -22.62
N GLY A 237 -4.23 12.95 -21.60
CA GLY A 237 -3.41 14.06 -21.13
C GLY A 237 -4.07 14.86 -20.01
N PHE A 238 -3.25 15.27 -19.04
CA PHE A 238 -3.70 16.04 -17.87
C PHE A 238 -4.40 17.34 -18.26
N THR A 239 -3.90 18.08 -19.26
CA THR A 239 -4.47 19.37 -19.68
C THR A 239 -5.92 19.22 -20.16
N GLU A 240 -6.25 18.10 -20.82
CA GLU A 240 -7.61 17.83 -21.30
C GLU A 240 -8.55 17.55 -20.12
N MET A 241 -8.18 16.64 -19.23
CA MET A 241 -8.92 16.34 -18.00
C MET A 241 -9.09 17.61 -17.13
N PHE A 242 -8.01 18.38 -16.98
CA PHE A 242 -7.98 19.60 -16.18
C PHE A 242 -9.02 20.62 -16.68
N ARG A 243 -9.02 20.93 -17.99
CA ARG A 243 -9.93 21.93 -18.55
C ARG A 243 -11.38 21.45 -18.67
N ILE A 244 -11.60 20.18 -19.04
CA ILE A 244 -12.95 19.64 -19.29
C ILE A 244 -13.65 19.29 -17.98
N TYR A 245 -12.92 18.76 -17.00
CA TYR A 245 -13.52 18.24 -15.77
C TYR A 245 -13.09 19.04 -14.53
N LEU A 246 -11.79 19.19 -14.29
CA LEU A 246 -11.32 19.75 -13.00
C LEU A 246 -11.72 21.21 -12.83
N VAL A 247 -11.63 22.04 -13.87
CA VAL A 247 -12.06 23.44 -13.83
C VAL A 247 -13.57 23.57 -13.53
N PRO A 248 -14.49 22.91 -14.26
CA PRO A 248 -15.90 22.86 -13.87
C PRO A 248 -16.13 22.33 -12.46
N TYR A 249 -15.43 21.27 -12.04
CA TYR A 249 -15.53 20.72 -10.68
C TYR A 249 -15.17 21.77 -9.60
N LEU A 250 -14.14 22.57 -9.81
CA LEU A 250 -13.79 23.68 -8.90
C LEU A 250 -14.91 24.73 -8.84
N TRP A 251 -15.56 25.02 -9.97
CA TRP A 251 -16.74 25.89 -9.99
C TRP A 251 -17.94 25.27 -9.28
N VAL A 252 -18.22 23.97 -9.43
CA VAL A 252 -19.27 23.28 -8.66
C VAL A 252 -19.04 23.48 -7.16
N ASN A 253 -17.82 23.21 -6.67
CA ASN A 253 -17.47 23.39 -5.26
C ASN A 253 -17.61 24.86 -4.82
N HIS A 254 -17.16 25.79 -5.66
CA HIS A 254 -17.32 27.23 -5.42
C HIS A 254 -18.79 27.61 -5.20
N TRP A 255 -19.68 27.20 -6.10
CA TRP A 255 -21.11 27.50 -6.01
C TRP A 255 -21.76 26.87 -4.80
N LEU A 256 -21.45 25.59 -4.51
CA LEU A 256 -21.97 24.91 -3.33
C LEU A 256 -21.59 25.64 -2.03
N VAL A 257 -20.32 26.02 -1.89
CA VAL A 257 -19.86 26.78 -0.71
C VAL A 257 -20.53 28.14 -0.65
N LEU A 258 -20.59 28.88 -1.76
CA LEU A 258 -21.18 30.21 -1.81
C LEU A 258 -22.68 30.18 -1.45
N VAL A 259 -23.45 29.30 -2.10
CA VAL A 259 -24.90 29.17 -1.90
C VAL A 259 -25.19 28.77 -0.46
N THR A 260 -24.57 27.70 0.01
CA THR A 260 -24.88 27.17 1.35
C THR A 260 -24.38 28.08 2.47
N PHE A 261 -23.28 28.81 2.26
CA PHE A 261 -22.85 29.86 3.18
C PHE A 261 -23.88 30.97 3.30
N LEU A 262 -24.38 31.50 2.18
CA LEU A 262 -25.35 32.60 2.17
C LEU A 262 -26.74 32.20 2.66
N GLN A 263 -27.08 30.91 2.57
CA GLN A 263 -28.32 30.35 3.10
C GLN A 263 -28.33 30.29 4.63
N HIS A 264 -27.21 29.91 5.24
CA HIS A 264 -27.12 29.62 6.67
C HIS A 264 -26.36 30.66 7.49
N THR A 265 -25.68 31.61 6.82
CA THR A 265 -24.92 32.67 7.47
C THR A 265 -25.45 34.03 7.00
N ASP A 266 -26.07 34.76 7.91
CA ASP A 266 -26.49 36.14 7.69
C ASP A 266 -26.68 36.81 9.07
N PRO A 267 -26.44 38.12 9.22
CA PRO A 267 -26.68 38.79 10.50
C PRO A 267 -28.16 38.80 10.94
N LEU A 268 -29.10 38.46 10.05
CA LEU A 268 -30.52 38.29 10.36
C LEU A 268 -30.90 36.87 10.80
N VAL A 269 -30.01 35.89 10.64
CA VAL A 269 -30.29 34.48 10.97
C VAL A 269 -30.02 34.24 12.47
N PRO A 270 -31.02 33.76 13.24
CA PRO A 270 -30.85 33.43 14.65
C PRO A 270 -30.17 32.07 14.87
N TYR A 271 -29.41 31.98 15.96
CA TYR A 271 -28.87 30.72 16.49
C TYR A 271 -29.46 30.41 17.87
N TYR A 272 -29.66 29.13 18.14
CA TYR A 272 -30.38 28.66 19.32
C TYR A 272 -29.53 27.75 20.22
N ARG A 273 -29.75 27.87 21.53
CA ARG A 273 -29.33 26.87 22.55
C ARG A 273 -30.48 25.90 22.86
N ASP A 274 -30.17 24.88 23.66
CA ASP A 274 -31.08 23.76 23.95
C ASP A 274 -32.48 24.20 24.39
N GLU A 275 -32.61 25.21 25.26
CA GLU A 275 -33.90 25.66 25.79
C GLU A 275 -34.78 26.39 24.76
N ALA A 276 -34.16 27.08 23.79
CA ALA A 276 -34.88 27.85 22.76
C ALA A 276 -35.02 27.12 21.43
N PHE A 277 -34.29 26.03 21.22
CA PHE A 277 -34.33 25.29 19.96
C PHE A 277 -35.62 24.47 19.82
N THR A 278 -36.25 24.58 18.65
CA THR A 278 -37.22 23.60 18.16
C THR A 278 -36.90 23.30 16.70
N PHE A 279 -37.28 22.12 16.22
CA PHE A 279 -37.07 21.73 14.82
C PHE A 279 -37.57 22.82 13.85
N LEU A 280 -38.78 23.34 14.06
CA LEU A 280 -39.35 24.39 13.21
C LEU A 280 -38.59 25.73 13.29
N ARG A 281 -38.06 26.11 14.46
CA ARG A 281 -37.24 27.33 14.60
C ARG A 281 -35.91 27.19 13.86
N GLY A 282 -35.31 26.00 13.90
CA GLY A 282 -34.09 25.69 13.18
C GLY A 282 -34.28 25.66 11.66
N THR A 283 -35.33 25.01 11.17
CA THR A 283 -35.60 24.92 9.72
C THR A 283 -35.95 26.27 9.07
N LEU A 284 -36.53 27.20 9.84
CA LEU A 284 -36.79 28.57 9.39
C LEU A 284 -35.60 29.53 9.58
N ALA A 285 -34.50 29.08 10.19
CA ALA A 285 -33.28 29.87 10.37
C ALA A 285 -32.37 29.78 9.14
N ALA A 286 -32.91 30.09 7.97
CA ALA A 286 -32.22 30.18 6.70
C ALA A 286 -32.86 31.26 5.82
N LEU A 287 -32.14 31.73 4.80
CA LEU A 287 -32.63 32.73 3.84
C LEU A 287 -32.59 32.23 2.40
N ASP A 288 -33.69 32.43 1.69
CA ASP A 288 -33.78 32.22 0.24
C ASP A 288 -33.22 33.43 -0.50
N ARG A 289 -32.47 33.20 -1.58
CA ARG A 289 -31.83 34.25 -2.39
C ARG A 289 -31.80 33.89 -3.87
N SER A 290 -31.86 34.89 -4.74
CA SER A 290 -31.61 34.72 -6.17
C SER A 290 -30.11 34.59 -6.44
N LEU A 291 -29.65 33.40 -6.85
CA LEU A 291 -28.24 33.14 -7.18
C LEU A 291 -27.84 33.89 -8.46
N LEU A 292 -26.73 34.63 -8.42
CA LEU A 292 -26.29 35.59 -9.46
C LEU A 292 -27.20 36.82 -9.61
N GLY A 293 -28.13 37.05 -8.69
CA GLY A 293 -29.02 38.21 -8.75
C GLY A 293 -28.29 39.54 -8.57
N ASP A 294 -27.10 39.55 -7.96
CA ASP A 294 -26.24 40.74 -7.87
C ASP A 294 -25.69 41.19 -9.24
N CYS A 295 -25.68 40.30 -10.22
CA CYS A 295 -25.31 40.55 -11.61
C CYS A 295 -26.50 40.92 -12.51
N GLY A 296 -27.72 41.02 -11.94
CA GLY A 296 -28.94 41.41 -12.64
C GLY A 296 -29.95 40.26 -12.83
N LYS A 297 -31.18 40.62 -13.25
CA LYS A 297 -32.33 39.68 -13.31
C LYS A 297 -32.11 38.49 -14.26
N VAL A 298 -31.46 38.70 -15.40
CA VAL A 298 -31.19 37.64 -16.37
C VAL A 298 -30.19 36.63 -15.81
N ALA A 299 -29.10 37.10 -15.20
CA ALA A 299 -28.13 36.24 -14.53
C ALA A 299 -28.77 35.46 -13.37
N GLY A 300 -29.64 36.14 -12.59
CA GLY A 300 -30.46 35.51 -11.56
C GLY A 300 -31.32 34.35 -12.07
N TRP A 301 -32.01 34.56 -13.21
CA TRP A 301 -32.82 33.52 -13.84
C TRP A 301 -31.98 32.34 -14.35
N ILE A 302 -30.81 32.60 -14.93
CA ILE A 302 -29.86 31.56 -15.36
C ILE A 302 -29.39 30.75 -14.15
N GLY A 303 -28.99 31.42 -13.07
CA GLY A 303 -28.56 30.79 -11.82
C GLY A 303 -29.63 29.85 -11.27
N ALA A 304 -30.85 30.36 -11.09
CA ALA A 304 -31.98 29.58 -10.60
C ALA A 304 -32.30 28.37 -11.50
N THR A 305 -32.26 28.54 -12.82
CA THR A 305 -32.65 27.50 -13.78
C THR A 305 -31.60 26.39 -13.88
N LEU A 306 -30.31 26.74 -13.96
CA LEU A 306 -29.23 25.75 -14.09
C LEU A 306 -28.93 25.01 -12.77
N THR A 307 -29.30 25.59 -11.63
CA THR A 307 -29.10 24.98 -10.30
C THR A 307 -30.38 24.43 -9.67
N HIS A 308 -31.47 24.33 -10.45
CA HIS A 308 -32.77 23.82 -10.01
C HIS A 308 -33.37 24.55 -8.80
N GLY A 309 -33.10 25.85 -8.65
CA GLY A 309 -33.67 26.66 -7.57
C GLY A 309 -33.10 26.40 -6.18
N VAL A 310 -31.91 25.80 -6.10
CA VAL A 310 -31.29 25.40 -4.83
C VAL A 310 -31.11 26.59 -3.87
N SER A 311 -30.89 27.79 -4.38
CA SER A 311 -30.73 29.01 -3.59
C SER A 311 -32.07 29.70 -3.26
N GLU A 312 -33.05 29.54 -4.14
CA GLU A 312 -34.32 30.26 -4.14
C GLU A 312 -35.41 29.58 -3.30
N THR A 313 -35.22 28.30 -2.97
CA THR A 313 -36.24 27.43 -2.35
C THR A 313 -35.74 26.66 -1.11
N HIS A 314 -34.60 27.08 -0.57
CA HIS A 314 -33.90 26.37 0.49
C HIS A 314 -34.65 26.33 1.82
N VAL A 315 -35.39 27.39 2.16
CA VAL A 315 -36.25 27.40 3.36
C VAL A 315 -37.30 26.29 3.26
N ALA A 316 -37.98 26.16 2.11
CA ALA A 316 -38.95 25.09 1.89
C ALA A 316 -38.29 23.71 1.96
N HIS A 317 -37.08 23.58 1.42
CA HIS A 317 -36.28 22.38 1.51
C HIS A 317 -36.01 21.94 2.97
N HIS A 318 -35.64 22.87 3.85
CA HIS A 318 -35.46 22.57 5.29
C HIS A 318 -36.76 22.19 6.00
N VAL A 319 -37.86 22.86 5.66
CA VAL A 319 -39.18 22.57 6.25
C VAL A 319 -39.68 21.19 5.83
N ALA A 320 -39.46 20.80 4.56
CA ALA A 320 -39.95 19.54 4.01
C ALA A 320 -38.99 18.95 2.96
N THR A 321 -37.93 18.29 3.43
CA THR A 321 -36.83 17.75 2.59
C THR A 321 -37.24 16.67 1.58
N LYS A 322 -38.46 16.13 1.67
CA LYS A 322 -38.98 15.09 0.77
C LYS A 322 -39.72 15.64 -0.45
N ILE A 323 -39.92 16.96 -0.53
CA ILE A 323 -40.51 17.59 -1.71
C ILE A 323 -39.41 17.70 -2.77
N PRO A 324 -39.61 17.16 -3.98
CA PRO A 324 -38.63 17.25 -5.05
C PRO A 324 -38.58 18.66 -5.66
N HIS A 325 -37.46 19.05 -6.26
CA HIS A 325 -37.19 20.40 -6.80
C HIS A 325 -38.22 20.87 -7.83
N TYR A 326 -38.83 19.96 -8.59
CA TYR A 326 -39.84 20.34 -9.57
C TYR A 326 -41.19 20.73 -8.93
N HIS A 327 -41.42 20.40 -7.65
CA HIS A 327 -42.57 20.87 -6.86
C HIS A 327 -42.17 21.82 -5.72
N ILE A 328 -40.88 21.95 -5.40
CA ILE A 328 -40.42 22.77 -4.28
C ILE A 328 -40.71 24.27 -4.49
N TRP A 329 -40.81 24.72 -5.74
CA TRP A 329 -41.15 26.11 -6.06
C TRP A 329 -42.56 26.49 -5.60
N GLU A 330 -43.56 25.64 -5.91
CA GLU A 330 -44.94 25.83 -5.45
C GLU A 330 -45.03 25.78 -3.92
N ALA A 331 -44.30 24.85 -3.29
CA ALA A 331 -44.22 24.75 -1.85
C ALA A 331 -43.56 25.99 -1.22
N SER A 332 -42.48 26.50 -1.83
CA SER A 332 -41.78 27.71 -1.40
C SER A 332 -42.70 28.92 -1.46
N ASP A 333 -43.45 29.10 -2.54
CA ASP A 333 -44.40 30.21 -2.69
C ASP A 333 -45.52 30.14 -1.64
N ALA A 334 -46.07 28.95 -1.38
CA ALA A 334 -47.10 28.76 -0.37
C ALA A 334 -46.58 29.03 1.06
N ILE A 335 -45.40 28.50 1.41
CA ILE A 335 -44.76 28.72 2.71
C ILE A 335 -44.44 30.20 2.90
N ARG A 336 -43.85 30.84 1.88
CA ARG A 336 -43.49 32.26 1.87
C ARG A 336 -44.69 33.16 2.07
N LYS A 337 -45.81 32.89 1.39
CA LYS A 337 -47.06 33.64 1.57
C LYS A 337 -47.56 33.52 3.01
N ARG A 338 -47.60 32.30 3.56
CA ARG A 338 -48.08 32.06 4.93
C ARG A 338 -47.19 32.67 6.00
N LEU A 339 -45.87 32.68 5.78
CA LEU A 339 -44.89 33.32 6.67
C LEU A 339 -44.99 34.85 6.60
N ALA A 340 -45.18 35.42 5.42
CA ALA A 340 -45.39 36.85 5.24
C ALA A 340 -46.67 37.33 5.96
N GLU A 341 -47.77 36.57 5.88
CA GLU A 341 -48.99 36.82 6.66
C GLU A 341 -48.74 36.79 8.18
N ALA A 342 -47.74 36.02 8.64
CA ALA A 342 -47.31 35.96 10.03
C ALA A 342 -46.20 36.97 10.38
N GLY A 343 -45.80 37.84 9.45
CA GLY A 343 -44.78 38.88 9.67
C GLY A 343 -43.32 38.40 9.54
N TYR A 344 -43.08 37.20 9.01
CA TYR A 344 -41.72 36.67 8.77
C TYR A 344 -41.30 36.90 7.32
N ASN A 345 -40.14 37.54 7.11
CA ASN A 345 -39.50 37.65 5.80
C ASN A 345 -38.19 36.87 5.80
N LEU A 346 -38.16 35.77 5.04
CA LEU A 346 -36.99 34.89 4.91
C LEU A 346 -36.29 35.05 3.55
N GLN A 347 -36.50 36.17 2.86
CA GLN A 347 -35.74 36.51 1.65
C GLN A 347 -34.54 37.39 1.99
N GLY A 348 -33.35 36.92 1.61
CA GLY A 348 -32.11 37.69 1.71
C GLY A 348 -31.90 38.61 0.51
N ALA A 349 -30.88 39.46 0.59
CA ALA A 349 -30.42 40.23 -0.57
C ALA A 349 -29.93 39.30 -1.71
N PRO A 350 -29.92 39.77 -2.97
CA PRO A 350 -29.50 38.97 -4.13
C PRO A 350 -28.15 38.28 -3.90
N GLY A 351 -28.10 36.98 -4.19
CA GLY A 351 -26.94 36.13 -3.91
C GLY A 351 -25.85 36.28 -4.96
N GLY A 352 -24.60 36.35 -4.50
CA GLY A 352 -23.40 36.46 -5.33
C GLY A 352 -22.21 36.94 -4.51
N TRP A 353 -21.08 37.23 -5.15
CA TRP A 353 -19.85 37.56 -4.42
C TRP A 353 -19.93 38.86 -3.62
N ARG A 354 -20.68 39.86 -4.10
CA ARG A 354 -20.88 41.09 -3.34
C ARG A 354 -21.53 40.81 -1.99
N GLU A 355 -22.50 39.91 -2.00
CA GLU A 355 -23.24 39.55 -0.81
C GLU A 355 -22.42 38.67 0.14
N VAL A 356 -21.62 37.74 -0.38
CA VAL A 356 -20.63 36.99 0.42
C VAL A 356 -19.70 37.95 1.18
N LEU A 357 -19.20 38.98 0.51
CA LEU A 357 -18.32 39.97 1.14
C LEU A 357 -19.03 40.78 2.22
N ARG A 358 -20.32 41.07 2.08
CA ARG A 358 -21.13 41.73 3.13
C ARG A 358 -21.29 40.80 4.33
N VAL A 359 -21.78 39.58 4.11
CA VAL A 359 -22.01 38.59 5.16
C VAL A 359 -20.73 38.29 5.94
N MET A 360 -19.58 38.10 5.26
CA MET A 360 -18.28 37.87 5.91
C MET A 360 -17.80 39.03 6.79
N ARG A 361 -18.26 40.26 6.51
CA ARG A 361 -17.93 41.44 7.33
C ARG A 361 -18.85 41.56 8.54
N GLU A 362 -20.14 41.29 8.36
CA GLU A 362 -21.16 41.42 9.40
C GLU A 362 -21.20 40.21 10.36
N CYS A 363 -20.86 39.00 9.89
CA CYS A 363 -20.96 37.76 10.68
C CYS A 363 -19.60 37.36 11.26
N ARG A 364 -19.21 37.93 12.40
CA ARG A 364 -17.88 37.67 13.00
C ARG A 364 -17.93 36.68 14.16
N PHE A 365 -18.82 36.90 15.11
CA PHE A 365 -18.95 36.06 16.30
C PHE A 365 -20.36 36.11 16.88
N VAL A 366 -20.68 35.19 17.79
CA VAL A 366 -21.89 35.22 18.63
C VAL A 366 -21.52 35.22 20.10
N GLU A 367 -22.43 35.67 20.96
CA GLU A 367 -22.20 35.70 22.41
C GLU A 367 -22.23 34.30 23.04
N ASP A 368 -21.42 34.09 24.07
CA ASP A 368 -21.35 32.83 24.83
C ASP A 368 -22.61 32.57 25.67
N THR A 369 -23.37 33.62 25.99
CA THR A 369 -24.59 33.55 26.81
C THR A 369 -25.85 33.99 26.05
N GLY A 370 -27.02 33.51 26.48
CA GLY A 370 -28.34 33.84 25.93
C GLY A 370 -28.98 32.72 25.11
N ASP A 371 -30.29 32.54 25.18
CA ASP A 371 -30.94 31.38 24.56
C ASP A 371 -31.05 31.50 23.04
N VAL A 372 -31.24 32.73 22.54
CA VAL A 372 -31.27 33.09 21.12
C VAL A 372 -30.23 34.18 20.87
N VAL A 373 -29.28 33.92 19.98
CA VAL A 373 -28.18 34.84 19.66
C VAL A 373 -28.10 35.13 18.17
N PHE A 374 -27.58 36.31 17.84
CA PHE A 374 -27.34 36.76 16.47
C PHE A 374 -25.86 37.09 16.29
N TYR A 375 -25.40 37.07 15.04
CA TYR A 375 -24.05 37.48 14.73
C TYR A 375 -23.80 38.95 15.11
N LYS A 376 -22.64 39.20 15.70
CA LYS A 376 -22.03 40.51 15.88
C LYS A 376 -20.93 40.74 14.85
N ASN A 377 -20.84 41.97 14.36
CA ASN A 377 -19.79 42.39 13.43
C ASN A 377 -18.48 42.71 14.17
N SER A 378 -17.45 43.15 13.44
CA SER A 378 -16.13 43.46 14.02
C SER A 378 -16.13 44.69 14.94
N ARG A 379 -17.28 45.32 15.15
CA ARG A 379 -17.49 46.43 16.09
C ARG A 379 -18.38 46.04 17.27
N GLY A 380 -18.79 44.76 17.37
CA GLY A 380 -19.65 44.26 18.45
C GLY A 380 -21.15 44.52 18.27
N PHE A 381 -21.59 45.10 17.14
CA PHE A 381 -23.00 45.36 16.88
C PHE A 381 -23.69 44.15 16.20
N ALA A 382 -24.94 43.89 16.57
CA ALA A 382 -25.79 42.89 15.93
C ALA A 382 -26.89 43.56 15.07
N ALA A 383 -27.19 43.00 13.89
CA ALA A 383 -28.21 43.57 13.00
C ALA A 383 -29.65 43.21 13.43
N ALA A 384 -29.82 42.15 14.22
CA ALA A 384 -31.11 41.67 14.71
C ALA A 384 -31.01 41.31 16.19
N ARG A 385 -32.14 41.35 16.90
CA ARG A 385 -32.24 41.04 18.33
C ARG A 385 -33.49 40.21 18.63
N PRO A 386 -33.46 39.33 19.65
CA PRO A 386 -34.63 38.59 20.08
C PRO A 386 -35.66 39.51 20.74
N LEU A 387 -36.95 39.16 20.65
CA LEU A 387 -38.02 39.82 21.41
C LEU A 387 -37.81 39.61 22.91
N ARG A 388 -38.15 40.62 23.75
CA ARG A 388 -37.88 40.65 25.20
C ARG A 388 -38.24 39.37 25.99
N ARG A 389 -39.22 38.58 25.53
CA ARG A 389 -39.64 37.32 26.15
C ARG A 389 -38.62 36.17 26.05
N PHE A 390 -37.63 36.28 25.14
CA PHE A 390 -36.59 35.27 24.89
C PHE A 390 -35.20 35.70 25.36
N VAL A 391 -35.10 36.77 26.15
CA VAL A 391 -33.86 37.18 26.82
C VAL A 391 -33.83 36.49 28.18
N SER A 392 -33.06 35.40 28.30
CA SER A 392 -32.91 34.67 29.57
C SER A 392 -32.44 35.60 30.70
N LYS A 393 -33.11 35.50 31.85
CA LYS A 393 -32.62 35.96 33.15
C LYS A 393 -31.89 34.79 33.80
N SER A 394 -30.57 34.68 33.68
CA SER A 394 -29.83 33.74 34.53
C SER A 394 -28.36 34.10 34.71
N ASN A 395 -28.07 34.59 35.91
CA ASN A 395 -26.85 34.58 36.71
C ASN A 395 -25.52 34.20 36.03
N CYS A 396 -24.74 35.25 35.78
CA CYS A 396 -23.29 35.21 35.61
C CYS A 396 -22.61 34.71 36.89
N THR A 397 -22.19 33.44 36.94
CA THR A 397 -21.08 32.98 37.79
C THR A 397 -20.59 31.62 37.32
N ARG A 398 -19.52 31.60 36.53
CA ARG A 398 -18.49 30.54 36.59
C ARG A 398 -17.21 31.07 35.96
N ARG A 399 -16.28 31.50 36.83
CA ARG A 399 -14.89 31.81 36.50
C ARG A 399 -14.21 30.58 35.90
N PHE A 400 -13.66 30.73 34.70
CA PHE A 400 -12.57 29.87 34.23
C PHE A 400 -11.29 30.69 34.17
N THR A 401 -10.29 30.23 34.91
CA THR A 401 -8.94 30.79 35.01
C THR A 401 -8.18 30.59 33.70
N THR A 402 -7.78 31.68 33.04
CA THR A 402 -6.86 31.67 31.90
C THR A 402 -5.46 32.13 32.33
N GLN A 403 -4.45 31.29 32.04
CA GLN A 403 -3.05 31.68 32.08
C GLN A 403 -2.71 32.48 30.82
N SER A 404 -2.01 33.60 31.01
CA SER A 404 -1.60 34.53 29.96
C SER A 404 -0.18 34.20 29.48
N GLU A 405 0.01 33.99 28.18
CA GLU A 405 1.31 34.16 27.54
C GLU A 405 1.24 35.19 26.41
N THR A 406 2.20 36.11 26.46
CA THR A 406 2.38 37.33 25.68
C THR A 406 2.75 37.06 24.21
N SER A 407 2.07 37.72 23.27
CA SER A 407 2.40 37.70 21.83
C SER A 407 2.88 39.08 21.36
N THR A 408 4.12 39.12 20.85
CA THR A 408 4.75 40.29 20.23
C THR A 408 4.24 40.53 18.80
N ARG A 409 3.76 41.76 18.51
CA ARG A 409 3.32 42.24 17.18
C ARG A 409 4.46 42.24 16.13
N ARG A 410 4.18 41.81 14.89
CA ARG A 410 5.05 42.01 13.70
C ARG A 410 4.30 42.66 12.53
N VAL A 411 5.03 43.53 11.82
CA VAL A 411 4.62 44.43 10.72
C VAL A 411 4.31 43.69 9.39
N PRO A 412 3.39 44.16 8.52
CA PRO A 412 2.99 43.45 7.29
C PRO A 412 4.02 43.55 6.16
N ARG A 413 4.29 42.42 5.47
CA ARG A 413 5.19 42.32 4.29
C ARG A 413 4.42 42.10 2.99
N SER A 414 4.99 42.52 1.85
CA SER A 414 4.34 42.65 0.54
C SER A 414 3.85 41.34 -0.11
N LYS A 415 2.89 41.43 -1.06
CA LYS A 415 2.20 40.29 -1.71
C LYS A 415 3.13 39.37 -2.52
N SER A 416 4.19 39.88 -3.12
CA SER A 416 5.21 39.08 -3.82
C SER A 416 6.05 38.27 -2.83
N TYR A 417 6.33 38.83 -1.65
CA TYR A 417 6.94 38.07 -0.55
C TYR A 417 6.05 36.93 -0.08
N VAL A 418 4.72 37.09 -0.05
CA VAL A 418 3.80 36.01 0.38
C VAL A 418 3.74 34.84 -0.60
N TRP A 419 3.71 35.08 -1.91
CA TRP A 419 3.75 34.00 -2.92
C TRP A 419 5.11 33.33 -2.98
N LEU A 420 6.20 34.11 -2.98
CA LEU A 420 7.56 33.57 -2.89
C LEU A 420 7.74 32.75 -1.60
N LYS A 421 7.14 33.19 -0.50
CA LYS A 421 7.15 32.50 0.79
C LYS A 421 6.24 31.27 0.81
N ARG A 422 5.15 31.21 0.03
CA ARG A 422 4.26 30.03 -0.08
C ARG A 422 4.80 28.97 -1.00
N THR A 423 5.25 29.35 -2.19
CA THR A 423 6.01 28.45 -3.07
C THR A 423 7.28 28.04 -2.36
N GLY A 424 7.91 28.97 -1.64
CA GLY A 424 8.96 28.72 -0.68
C GLY A 424 8.55 27.76 0.42
N TYR A 425 7.36 27.83 1.03
CA TYR A 425 6.93 26.91 2.08
C TYR A 425 6.49 25.55 1.56
N VAL A 426 5.98 25.44 0.33
CA VAL A 426 5.67 24.16 -0.30
C VAL A 426 6.95 23.50 -0.78
N LEU A 427 7.90 24.27 -1.32
CA LEU A 427 9.23 23.77 -1.65
C LEU A 427 10.03 23.45 -0.39
N ILE A 428 10.10 24.32 0.62
CA ILE A 428 10.75 24.08 1.92
C ILE A 428 10.00 23.01 2.70
N GLY A 429 8.69 22.88 2.55
CA GLY A 429 7.88 21.83 3.16
C GLY A 429 8.07 20.50 2.45
N GLY A 430 8.14 20.47 1.12
CA GLY A 430 8.42 19.27 0.33
C GLY A 430 9.88 18.84 0.43
N VAL A 431 10.83 19.77 0.31
CA VAL A 431 12.26 19.60 0.60
C VAL A 431 12.46 19.32 2.07
N GLY A 432 11.65 19.89 2.96
CA GLY A 432 11.68 19.63 4.41
C GLY A 432 11.18 18.24 4.74
N ILE A 433 10.07 17.79 4.17
CA ILE A 433 9.59 16.41 4.27
C ILE A 433 10.58 15.45 3.64
N TYR A 434 11.12 15.77 2.47
CA TYR A 434 12.14 14.96 1.80
C TYR A 434 13.45 14.92 2.60
N ALA A 435 13.89 16.03 3.17
CA ALA A 435 15.09 16.13 4.00
C ALA A 435 14.88 15.47 5.35
N VAL A 436 13.69 15.60 5.96
CA VAL A 436 13.31 14.90 7.19
C VAL A 436 13.19 13.41 6.93
N ASP A 437 12.59 13.00 5.82
CA ASP A 437 12.53 11.60 5.40
C ASP A 437 13.95 11.05 5.16
N LYS A 438 14.80 11.78 4.44
CA LYS A 438 16.20 11.42 4.18
C LYS A 438 17.04 11.36 5.46
N GLN A 439 16.89 12.33 6.37
CA GLN A 439 17.72 12.46 7.57
C GLN A 439 17.24 11.56 8.72
N PHE A 440 15.92 11.50 8.96
CA PHE A 440 15.35 10.81 10.12
C PHE A 440 14.78 9.43 9.77
N ASN A 441 14.14 9.26 8.61
CA ASN A 441 13.49 8.01 8.18
C ASN A 441 14.27 7.24 7.09
N ALA A 442 15.50 7.64 6.76
CA ALA A 442 16.32 7.00 5.74
C ALA A 442 15.62 6.85 4.36
N SER A 443 14.87 7.87 3.93
CA SER A 443 14.13 7.93 2.66
C SER A 443 12.96 6.94 2.54
N SER A 444 12.39 6.47 3.65
CA SER A 444 11.29 5.48 3.66
C SER A 444 10.05 5.92 2.88
N LEU A 445 9.66 7.20 2.92
CA LEU A 445 8.49 7.68 2.16
C LEU A 445 8.74 7.64 0.65
N ALA A 446 9.91 8.12 0.22
CA ALA A 446 10.29 8.07 -1.20
C ALA A 446 10.38 6.64 -1.74
N ARG A 447 10.94 5.71 -0.95
CA ARG A 447 11.05 4.28 -1.27
C ARG A 447 9.68 3.62 -1.41
N ASN A 448 8.79 3.85 -0.45
CA ASN A 448 7.44 3.30 -0.46
C ASN A 448 6.62 3.82 -1.62
N PHE A 449 6.72 5.12 -1.92
CA PHE A 449 6.09 5.70 -3.09
C PHE A 449 6.59 5.04 -4.38
N ARG A 450 7.91 4.86 -4.54
CA ARG A 450 8.50 4.15 -5.68
C ARG A 450 7.96 2.73 -5.81
N THR A 451 7.86 1.98 -4.71
CA THR A 451 7.32 0.61 -4.71
C THR A 451 5.85 0.58 -5.13
N LEU A 452 5.01 1.45 -4.56
CA LEU A 452 3.59 1.49 -4.89
C LEU A 452 3.36 1.98 -6.33
N TYR A 453 4.10 3.00 -6.77
CA TYR A 453 4.08 3.53 -8.13
C TYR A 453 4.47 2.45 -9.14
N THR A 454 5.63 1.81 -8.98
CA THR A 454 6.07 0.75 -9.90
C THR A 454 5.13 -0.45 -9.83
N GLY A 455 4.64 -0.80 -8.64
CA GLY A 455 3.64 -1.85 -8.47
C GLY A 455 2.35 -1.59 -9.25
N ALA A 456 1.84 -0.36 -9.22
CA ALA A 456 0.69 0.07 -9.99
C ALA A 456 0.97 0.08 -11.49
N VAL A 457 2.14 0.59 -11.91
CA VAL A 457 2.57 0.59 -13.32
C VAL A 457 2.67 -0.84 -13.87
N VAL A 458 3.24 -1.78 -13.10
CA VAL A 458 3.32 -3.20 -13.47
C VAL A 458 1.92 -3.82 -13.59
N ALA A 459 1.03 -3.54 -12.64
CA ALA A 459 -0.35 -4.01 -12.68
C ALA A 459 -1.12 -3.51 -13.93
N ILE A 460 -0.99 -2.21 -14.23
CA ILE A 460 -1.60 -1.59 -15.40
C ILE A 460 -1.00 -2.18 -16.69
N ASP A 461 0.32 -2.33 -16.76
CA ASP A 461 1.01 -2.86 -17.95
C ASP A 461 0.56 -4.30 -18.25
N TYR A 462 0.48 -5.16 -17.22
CA TYR A 462 -0.10 -6.50 -17.37
C TYR A 462 -1.56 -6.47 -17.79
N LYS A 463 -2.41 -5.61 -17.20
CA LYS A 463 -3.84 -5.52 -17.58
C LYS A 463 -4.06 -5.08 -19.02
N LEU A 464 -3.22 -4.18 -19.53
CA LEU A 464 -3.35 -3.64 -20.88
C LEU A 464 -2.74 -4.57 -21.94
N ASN A 465 -1.60 -5.21 -21.66
CA ASN A 465 -0.80 -5.89 -22.67
C ASN A 465 -0.83 -7.44 -22.57
N PHE A 466 -1.49 -8.01 -21.56
CA PHE A 466 -1.68 -9.45 -21.44
C PHE A 466 -3.07 -9.86 -21.97
N GLN A 467 -3.23 -9.90 -23.29
CA GLN A 467 -4.51 -10.18 -23.98
C GLN A 467 -4.38 -11.28 -25.05
N PRO A 468 -5.48 -11.99 -25.40
CA PRO A 468 -5.46 -13.10 -26.37
C PRO A 468 -4.90 -12.75 -27.76
N GLY A 469 -4.96 -11.48 -28.18
CA GLY A 469 -4.45 -11.02 -29.48
C GLY A 469 -2.99 -10.54 -29.49
N GLN A 470 -2.28 -10.59 -28.36
CA GLN A 470 -0.91 -10.05 -28.22
C GLN A 470 0.12 -11.11 -27.81
N ALA A 471 -0.15 -12.39 -28.05
CA ALA A 471 0.70 -13.51 -27.61
C ALA A 471 2.19 -13.35 -27.97
N ALA A 472 2.50 -12.78 -29.15
CA ALA A 472 3.87 -12.52 -29.60
C ALA A 472 4.63 -11.46 -28.77
N LYS A 473 3.92 -10.55 -28.08
CA LYS A 473 4.50 -9.44 -27.29
C LYS A 473 4.57 -9.73 -25.78
N ILE A 474 4.12 -10.90 -25.34
CA ILE A 474 4.08 -11.27 -23.91
C ILE A 474 5.50 -11.40 -23.34
N MET A 475 6.45 -11.89 -24.14
CA MET A 475 7.85 -11.94 -23.72
C MET A 475 8.44 -10.55 -23.53
N ASP A 476 8.16 -9.61 -24.44
CA ASP A 476 8.57 -8.19 -24.30
C ASP A 476 7.94 -7.53 -23.07
N LEU A 477 6.70 -7.88 -22.75
CA LEU A 477 6.01 -7.46 -21.54
C LEU A 477 6.73 -7.99 -20.30
N HIS A 478 7.03 -9.29 -20.24
CA HIS A 478 7.76 -9.90 -19.13
C HIS A 478 9.14 -9.29 -18.96
N GLU A 479 9.85 -9.00 -20.04
CA GLU A 479 11.17 -8.36 -19.99
C GLU A 479 11.10 -6.94 -19.43
N ARG A 480 10.17 -6.13 -19.93
CA ARG A 480 9.96 -4.76 -19.42
C ARG A 480 9.52 -4.74 -17.96
N VAL A 481 8.66 -5.68 -17.54
CA VAL A 481 8.23 -5.78 -16.14
C VAL A 481 9.36 -6.28 -15.25
N ALA A 482 10.11 -7.30 -15.67
CA ALA A 482 11.26 -7.81 -14.94
C ALA A 482 12.29 -6.70 -14.70
N GLU A 483 12.54 -5.87 -15.71
CA GLU A 483 13.44 -4.71 -15.59
C GLU A 483 12.93 -3.69 -14.57
N ARG A 484 11.63 -3.33 -14.61
CA ARG A 484 11.05 -2.39 -13.64
C ARG A 484 11.11 -2.89 -12.22
N LEU A 485 10.78 -4.17 -12.00
CA LEU A 485 10.87 -4.77 -10.67
C LEU A 485 12.32 -4.82 -10.20
N TYR A 486 13.24 -5.27 -11.05
CA TYR A 486 14.67 -5.27 -10.75
C TYR A 486 15.18 -3.88 -10.34
N ASN A 487 14.86 -2.85 -11.11
CA ASN A 487 15.27 -1.48 -10.82
C ASN A 487 14.76 -1.00 -9.45
N VAL A 488 13.50 -1.28 -9.10
CA VAL A 488 12.99 -0.93 -7.77
C VAL A 488 13.65 -1.73 -6.66
N LEU A 489 13.91 -3.02 -6.87
CA LEU A 489 14.57 -3.87 -5.88
C LEU A 489 15.99 -3.35 -5.59
N VAL A 490 16.72 -2.95 -6.64
CA VAL A 490 18.08 -2.38 -6.54
C VAL A 490 18.07 -0.98 -5.97
N GLU A 491 17.23 -0.07 -6.47
CA GLU A 491 17.16 1.32 -6.02
C GLU A 491 16.72 1.45 -4.57
N ASN A 492 15.80 0.60 -4.10
CA ASN A 492 15.42 0.59 -2.69
C ASN A 492 16.49 -0.13 -1.86
N GLY A 493 17.16 -1.18 -2.34
CA GLY A 493 18.20 -1.84 -1.57
C GLY A 493 17.69 -2.50 -0.27
N GLY A 494 18.61 -3.00 0.56
CA GLY A 494 18.28 -3.54 1.88
C GLY A 494 17.30 -4.71 1.81
N LEU A 495 16.15 -4.57 2.48
CA LEU A 495 15.10 -5.59 2.52
C LEU A 495 14.60 -5.98 1.12
N TYR A 496 14.50 -5.02 0.18
CA TYR A 496 14.01 -5.29 -1.16
C TYR A 496 14.96 -6.21 -1.95
N ILE A 497 16.27 -6.07 -1.79
CA ILE A 497 17.23 -7.02 -2.38
C ILE A 497 16.99 -8.42 -1.83
N LYS A 498 16.77 -8.55 -0.50
CA LYS A 498 16.48 -9.85 0.12
C LYS A 498 15.17 -10.46 -0.39
N ILE A 499 14.12 -9.66 -0.55
CA ILE A 499 12.86 -10.10 -1.18
C ILE A 499 13.12 -10.57 -2.62
N GLY A 500 13.87 -9.81 -3.39
CA GLY A 500 14.23 -10.16 -4.76
C GLY A 500 15.05 -11.46 -4.85
N GLN A 501 16.04 -11.64 -3.97
CA GLN A 501 16.81 -12.88 -3.83
C GLN A 501 15.91 -14.07 -3.45
N ALA A 502 14.93 -13.88 -2.56
CA ALA A 502 13.96 -14.91 -2.21
C ALA A 502 13.05 -15.31 -3.39
N LEU A 503 12.66 -14.33 -4.23
CA LEU A 503 11.93 -14.58 -5.47
C LEU A 503 12.81 -15.27 -6.52
N ALA A 504 14.06 -14.84 -6.66
CA ALA A 504 15.06 -15.41 -7.57
C ALA A 504 15.34 -16.88 -7.26
N ALA A 505 15.39 -17.26 -5.97
CA ALA A 505 15.60 -18.64 -5.55
C ALA A 505 14.47 -19.60 -6.00
N ASN A 506 13.31 -19.06 -6.39
CA ASN A 506 12.19 -19.79 -6.96
C ASN A 506 12.04 -19.58 -8.49
N SER A 507 13.12 -19.16 -9.17
CA SER A 507 13.13 -18.73 -10.58
C SER A 507 12.45 -19.66 -11.57
N ALA A 508 12.44 -21.00 -11.36
CA ALA A 508 11.73 -21.89 -12.29
C ALA A 508 10.19 -21.78 -12.27
N LEU A 509 9.60 -21.02 -11.34
CA LEU A 509 8.17 -20.66 -11.39
C LEU A 509 7.95 -19.31 -12.07
N LEU A 510 9.02 -18.58 -12.39
CA LEU A 510 8.98 -17.26 -13.01
C LEU A 510 9.30 -17.34 -14.50
N PRO A 511 8.75 -16.44 -15.34
CA PRO A 511 9.14 -16.34 -16.74
C PRO A 511 10.63 -16.00 -16.90
N THR A 512 11.25 -16.48 -17.98
CA THR A 512 12.70 -16.34 -18.26
C THR A 512 13.27 -14.94 -18.02
N PRO A 513 12.60 -13.83 -18.45
CA PRO A 513 13.16 -12.50 -18.24
C PRO A 513 13.31 -12.12 -16.76
N PHE A 514 12.44 -12.62 -15.87
CA PHE A 514 12.58 -12.40 -14.43
C PHE A 514 13.75 -13.19 -13.86
N GLN A 515 13.98 -14.42 -14.34
CA GLN A 515 15.10 -15.26 -13.90
C GLN A 515 16.44 -14.57 -14.19
N ILE A 516 16.62 -14.09 -15.41
CA ILE A 516 17.84 -13.41 -15.88
C ILE A 516 18.08 -12.10 -15.12
N ARG A 517 17.02 -11.32 -14.84
CA ARG A 517 17.17 -10.05 -14.12
C ARG A 517 17.42 -10.25 -12.64
N PHE A 518 16.70 -11.17 -12.00
CA PHE A 518 16.80 -11.36 -10.55
C PHE A 518 18.05 -12.13 -10.12
N SER A 519 18.71 -12.90 -11.01
CA SER A 519 20.01 -13.52 -10.71
C SER A 519 21.09 -12.49 -10.37
N LYS A 520 21.04 -11.29 -10.97
CA LYS A 520 21.96 -10.18 -10.69
C LYS A 520 21.83 -9.60 -9.26
N LEU A 521 20.80 -9.97 -8.50
CA LEU A 521 20.59 -9.49 -7.13
C LEU A 521 21.50 -10.19 -6.11
N PHE A 522 22.21 -11.24 -6.51
CA PHE A 522 23.17 -11.96 -5.64
C PHE A 522 24.59 -11.36 -5.66
N ASP A 523 24.84 -10.34 -6.50
CA ASP A 523 26.11 -9.63 -6.54
C ASP A 523 26.39 -8.84 -5.23
N ASP A 524 27.67 -8.60 -4.92
CA ASP A 524 28.10 -7.92 -3.69
C ASP A 524 27.50 -6.51 -3.56
N ALA A 525 26.92 -6.23 -2.39
CA ALA A 525 26.28 -4.94 -2.12
C ALA A 525 27.32 -3.86 -1.75
N PRO A 526 27.08 -2.57 -2.07
CA PRO A 526 28.02 -1.51 -1.73
C PRO A 526 28.27 -1.38 -0.21
N GLN A 527 29.51 -0.99 0.13
CA GLN A 527 29.95 -0.75 1.51
C GLN A 527 29.40 0.58 2.05
N VAL A 528 29.21 0.70 3.37
CA VAL A 528 28.80 1.93 4.04
C VAL A 528 30.03 2.55 4.68
N PRO A 529 30.08 3.88 4.86
CA PRO A 529 31.23 4.53 5.48
C PRO A 529 31.47 4.04 6.92
N TYR A 530 32.74 3.96 7.32
CA TYR A 530 33.14 3.53 8.67
C TYR A 530 32.47 4.35 9.80
N SER A 531 32.23 5.64 9.58
CA SER A 531 31.53 6.50 10.55
C SER A 531 30.11 6.03 10.89
N GLU A 532 29.42 5.37 9.95
CA GLU A 532 28.11 4.79 10.20
C GLU A 532 28.24 3.50 11.03
N ILE A 533 29.28 2.71 10.80
CA ILE A 533 29.61 1.52 11.60
C ILE A 533 29.89 1.94 13.05
N GLU A 534 30.74 2.94 13.24
CA GLU A 534 31.05 3.50 14.57
C GLU A 534 29.79 3.96 15.31
N ARG A 535 28.84 4.60 14.60
CA ARG A 535 27.56 5.01 15.19
C ARG A 535 26.73 3.83 15.70
N VAL A 536 26.71 2.70 14.98
CA VAL A 536 26.03 1.48 15.44
C VAL A 536 26.68 0.96 16.72
N PHE A 537 28.01 0.89 16.75
CA PHE A 537 28.77 0.47 17.94
C PHE A 537 28.50 1.36 19.15
N MET A 538 28.50 2.68 18.98
CA MET A 538 28.15 3.61 20.04
C MET A 538 26.72 3.40 20.55
N SER A 539 25.78 3.09 19.66
CA SER A 539 24.38 2.84 20.05
C SER A 539 24.15 1.52 20.77
N GLU A 540 24.88 0.46 20.42
CA GLU A 540 24.67 -0.88 20.99
C GLU A 540 25.61 -1.17 22.18
N PHE A 541 26.86 -0.70 22.15
CA PHE A 541 27.88 -0.98 23.17
C PHE A 541 28.31 0.24 23.99
N GLY A 542 27.87 1.45 23.63
CA GLY A 542 28.35 2.70 24.25
C GLY A 542 29.83 3.01 24.02
N ARG A 543 30.50 2.24 23.15
CA ARG A 543 31.94 2.26 22.92
C ARG A 543 32.24 2.14 21.42
N PRO A 544 33.32 2.77 20.91
CA PRO A 544 33.70 2.65 19.51
C PRO A 544 34.26 1.26 19.17
N PRO A 545 34.36 0.87 17.89
CA PRO A 545 34.90 -0.43 17.49
C PRO A 545 36.37 -0.62 17.91
N LYS A 546 37.19 0.45 17.80
CA LYS A 546 38.64 0.47 18.09
C LYS A 546 39.02 1.67 18.97
N GLY A 547 40.27 1.69 19.44
CA GLY A 547 40.82 2.74 20.31
C GLY A 547 40.96 2.29 21.76
N GLU A 548 41.43 3.18 22.64
CA GLU A 548 41.73 2.87 24.05
C GLU A 548 40.49 2.30 24.78
N ASN A 549 39.33 2.96 24.62
CA ASN A 549 38.03 2.48 25.10
C ASN A 549 37.24 1.65 24.05
N GLY A 550 37.92 1.09 23.04
CA GLY A 550 37.28 0.31 21.98
C GLY A 550 36.70 -1.02 22.47
N VAL A 551 35.73 -1.56 21.74
CA VAL A 551 35.20 -2.92 21.99
C VAL A 551 36.24 -3.98 21.65
N PHE A 552 36.99 -3.79 20.55
CA PHE A 552 38.01 -4.70 20.06
C PHE A 552 39.43 -4.12 20.24
N ALA A 553 40.44 -4.99 20.25
CA ALA A 553 41.84 -4.58 20.24
C ALA A 553 42.24 -4.00 18.88
N GLU A 554 41.81 -4.66 17.81
CA GLU A 554 41.98 -4.22 16.43
C GLU A 554 40.65 -4.37 15.69
N PHE A 555 40.34 -3.46 14.77
CA PHE A 555 39.15 -3.51 13.93
C PHE A 555 39.49 -2.94 12.55
N GLU A 556 39.25 -3.71 11.49
CA GLU A 556 39.51 -3.28 10.13
C GLU A 556 38.38 -2.38 9.59
N ASP A 557 38.73 -1.16 9.19
CA ASP A 557 37.75 -0.17 8.70
C ASP A 557 37.07 -0.61 7.40
N ARG A 558 37.82 -1.34 6.55
CA ARG A 558 37.30 -1.91 5.31
C ARG A 558 36.58 -3.22 5.60
N ALA A 559 35.34 -3.33 5.15
CA ALA A 559 34.59 -4.57 5.31
C ALA A 559 35.21 -5.69 4.44
N VAL A 560 35.29 -6.89 5.01
CA VAL A 560 35.67 -8.14 4.33
C VAL A 560 34.60 -8.57 3.33
N ALA A 561 33.34 -8.36 3.69
CA ALA A 561 32.18 -8.64 2.85
C ALA A 561 31.05 -7.65 3.15
N SER A 562 30.22 -7.36 2.15
CA SER A 562 29.07 -6.46 2.30
C SER A 562 27.84 -7.11 1.68
N ALA A 563 26.88 -7.44 2.53
CA ALA A 563 25.61 -8.04 2.15
C ALA A 563 24.50 -6.99 2.05
N SER A 564 23.29 -7.43 1.70
CA SER A 564 22.12 -6.55 1.53
C SER A 564 21.75 -5.80 2.81
N ILE A 565 21.76 -6.46 3.97
CA ILE A 565 21.35 -5.90 5.27
C ILE A 565 22.49 -5.56 6.22
N ALA A 566 23.72 -6.03 5.94
CA ALA A 566 24.83 -5.99 6.90
C ALA A 566 26.21 -5.92 6.21
N GLN A 567 27.23 -5.58 6.98
CA GLN A 567 28.65 -5.64 6.59
C GLN A 567 29.46 -6.42 7.60
N VAL A 568 30.45 -7.16 7.10
CA VAL A 568 31.30 -8.00 7.95
C VAL A 568 32.70 -7.40 7.97
N HIS A 569 33.20 -7.11 9.16
CA HIS A 569 34.53 -6.59 9.42
C HIS A 569 35.38 -7.65 10.13
N LYS A 570 36.68 -7.62 9.87
CA LYS A 570 37.62 -8.44 10.63
C LYS A 570 38.09 -7.65 11.84
N ALA A 571 38.10 -8.29 13.01
CA ALA A 571 38.52 -7.67 14.25
C ALA A 571 39.25 -8.67 15.15
N LYS A 572 39.91 -8.15 16.18
CA LYS A 572 40.68 -8.92 17.16
C LYS A 572 40.15 -8.64 18.55
N LEU A 573 39.83 -9.70 19.31
CA LEU A 573 39.35 -9.54 20.68
C LEU A 573 40.45 -8.99 21.60
N LYS A 574 40.05 -8.25 22.64
CA LYS A 574 40.96 -7.83 23.71
C LYS A 574 41.38 -9.05 24.53
N LYS A 575 42.68 -9.21 24.78
CA LYS A 575 43.21 -10.25 25.65
C LYS A 575 42.77 -9.99 27.09
N LYS A 576 42.36 -11.03 27.81
CA LYS A 576 42.09 -10.91 29.25
C LYS A 576 43.37 -11.09 30.07
N GLU A 577 44.30 -11.89 29.57
CA GLU A 577 45.62 -12.13 30.16
C GLU A 577 46.72 -12.10 29.09
N GLU A 578 47.94 -11.71 29.44
CA GLU A 578 49.07 -11.57 28.51
C GLU A 578 49.47 -12.90 27.85
N SER A 579 49.19 -14.03 28.50
CA SER A 579 49.44 -15.39 28.00
C SER A 579 48.40 -15.92 26.99
N GLU A 580 47.28 -15.22 26.76
CA GLU A 580 46.28 -15.66 25.78
C GLU A 580 46.74 -15.41 24.34
N SER A 581 46.45 -16.38 23.47
CA SER A 581 46.64 -16.26 22.02
C SER A 581 45.67 -15.25 21.42
N ASP A 582 46.10 -14.60 20.33
CA ASP A 582 45.26 -13.68 19.57
C ASP A 582 44.01 -14.38 18.99
N VAL A 583 42.83 -13.82 19.24
CA VAL A 583 41.55 -14.35 18.74
C VAL A 583 40.98 -13.40 17.69
N TRP A 584 40.96 -13.85 16.43
CA TRP A 584 40.35 -13.13 15.32
C TRP A 584 38.86 -13.47 15.19
N VAL A 585 38.05 -12.43 14.96
CA VAL A 585 36.60 -12.52 14.85
C VAL A 585 36.09 -11.80 13.61
N ALA A 586 35.03 -12.36 13.03
CA ALA A 586 34.19 -11.73 12.02
C ALA A 586 33.05 -10.99 12.74
N VAL A 587 32.97 -9.67 12.52
CA VAL A 587 32.00 -8.79 13.16
C VAL A 587 31.00 -8.31 12.11
N LYS A 588 29.80 -8.89 12.14
CA LYS A 588 28.68 -8.55 11.26
C LYS A 588 27.90 -7.40 11.88
N VAL A 589 27.87 -6.26 11.19
CA VAL A 589 27.23 -5.02 11.64
C VAL A 589 26.06 -4.72 10.72
N GLN A 590 24.87 -4.52 11.30
CA GLN A 590 23.67 -4.19 10.54
C GLN A 590 23.79 -2.78 9.96
N LYS A 591 23.38 -2.61 8.70
CA LYS A 591 23.33 -1.29 8.06
C LYS A 591 22.27 -0.42 8.77
N PRO A 592 22.62 0.78 9.30
CA PRO A 592 21.72 1.57 10.14
C PRO A 592 20.36 1.90 9.51
N ALA A 593 20.35 2.11 8.19
CA ALA A 593 19.16 2.48 7.43
C ALA A 593 18.08 1.37 7.46
N VAL A 594 18.49 0.10 7.52
CA VAL A 594 17.59 -1.06 7.39
C VAL A 594 16.61 -1.14 8.57
N SER A 595 17.09 -0.88 9.78
CA SER A 595 16.26 -0.90 11.00
C SER A 595 15.12 0.13 10.95
N LYS A 596 15.37 1.30 10.33
CA LYS A 596 14.37 2.36 10.16
C LYS A 596 13.36 2.05 9.04
N GLN A 597 13.82 1.38 7.98
CA GLN A 597 13.05 1.15 6.76
C GLN A 597 12.13 -0.07 6.84
N VAL A 598 12.51 -1.13 7.56
CA VAL A 598 11.84 -2.44 7.51
C VAL A 598 10.32 -2.38 7.71
N ASN A 599 9.84 -1.61 8.68
CA ASN A 599 8.40 -1.55 8.98
C ASN A 599 7.62 -0.85 7.87
N TRP A 600 8.20 0.20 7.30
CA TRP A 600 7.64 0.93 6.16
C TRP A 600 7.62 0.05 4.90
N ASP A 601 8.74 -0.62 4.61
CA ASP A 601 8.91 -1.48 3.43
C ASP A 601 7.93 -2.68 3.51
N LEU A 602 7.79 -3.33 4.68
CA LEU A 602 6.84 -4.43 4.88
C LEU A 602 5.37 -3.98 4.82
N ALA A 603 5.06 -2.74 5.24
CA ALA A 603 3.72 -2.18 5.09
C ALA A 603 3.38 -1.96 3.61
N ALA A 604 4.30 -1.39 2.82
CA ALA A 604 4.12 -1.24 1.38
C ALA A 604 3.99 -2.60 0.67
N TYR A 605 4.80 -3.60 1.07
CA TYR A 605 4.69 -4.97 0.57
C TYR A 605 3.31 -5.58 0.85
N ARG A 606 2.78 -5.45 2.07
CA ARG A 606 1.43 -5.92 2.43
C ARG A 606 0.34 -5.28 1.56
N VAL A 607 0.37 -3.96 1.42
CA VAL A 607 -0.60 -3.23 0.58
C VAL A 607 -0.52 -3.70 -0.87
N LEU A 608 0.70 -3.83 -1.41
CA LEU A 608 0.88 -4.28 -2.78
C LEU A 608 0.35 -5.70 -3.01
N MET A 609 0.67 -6.64 -2.12
CA MET A 609 0.19 -8.03 -2.21
C MET A 609 -1.34 -8.11 -2.06
N TRP A 610 -1.93 -7.30 -1.17
CA TRP A 610 -3.38 -7.21 -1.02
C TRP A 610 -4.08 -6.71 -2.28
N ILE A 611 -3.53 -5.66 -2.92
CA ILE A 611 -4.01 -5.15 -4.21
C ILE A 611 -3.88 -6.22 -5.29
N TYR A 612 -2.73 -6.90 -5.34
CA TYR A 612 -2.46 -7.92 -6.37
C TYR A 612 -3.40 -9.11 -6.27
N GLU A 613 -3.68 -9.59 -5.06
CA GLU A 613 -4.67 -10.65 -4.83
C GLU A 613 -6.09 -10.19 -5.18
N ASN A 614 -6.58 -9.12 -4.55
CA ASN A 614 -8.01 -8.77 -4.57
C ASN A 614 -8.46 -7.96 -5.79
N TRP A 615 -7.53 -7.28 -6.49
CA TRP A 615 -7.89 -6.31 -7.55
C TRP A 615 -7.23 -6.58 -8.90
N VAL A 616 -6.01 -7.15 -8.93
CA VAL A 616 -5.24 -7.24 -10.17
C VAL A 616 -5.25 -8.66 -10.75
N PHE A 617 -4.76 -9.63 -9.99
CA PHE A 617 -4.42 -10.96 -10.53
C PHE A 617 -5.36 -12.08 -10.08
N ASP A 618 -6.15 -11.92 -9.00
CA ASP A 618 -7.03 -12.97 -8.47
C ASP A 618 -6.26 -14.27 -8.17
N MET A 619 -5.12 -14.13 -7.48
CA MET A 619 -4.25 -15.25 -7.08
C MET A 619 -4.08 -15.26 -5.56
N PRO A 620 -4.18 -16.43 -4.90
CA PRO A 620 -4.04 -16.54 -3.45
C PRO A 620 -2.57 -16.41 -3.05
N ILE A 621 -2.08 -15.20 -2.80
CA ILE A 621 -0.68 -14.90 -2.46
C ILE A 621 -0.54 -14.25 -1.08
N TYR A 622 -1.59 -13.61 -0.59
CA TYR A 622 -1.62 -12.85 0.65
C TYR A 622 -1.47 -13.75 1.89
N PHE A 623 -1.92 -15.01 1.82
CA PHE A 623 -1.82 -15.97 2.92
C PHE A 623 -0.37 -16.25 3.39
N LEU A 624 0.62 -16.03 2.50
CA LEU A 624 2.06 -16.15 2.80
C LEU A 624 2.68 -14.87 3.33
N VAL A 625 2.03 -13.71 3.17
CA VAL A 625 2.63 -12.40 3.42
C VAL A 625 3.08 -12.24 4.87
N ASP A 626 2.26 -12.64 5.84
CA ASP A 626 2.65 -12.54 7.25
C ASP A 626 3.74 -13.52 7.64
N PHE A 627 3.75 -14.70 7.03
CA PHE A 627 4.80 -15.69 7.25
C PHE A 627 6.14 -15.24 6.67
N ILE A 628 6.17 -14.71 5.45
CA ILE A 628 7.37 -14.13 4.82
C ILE A 628 7.82 -12.90 5.61
N SER A 629 6.89 -12.00 5.95
CA SER A 629 7.21 -10.76 6.69
C SER A 629 7.80 -11.02 8.07
N SER A 630 7.31 -12.03 8.78
CA SER A 630 7.86 -12.41 10.10
C SER A 630 9.28 -12.98 9.97
N HIS A 631 9.55 -13.84 9.00
CA HIS A 631 10.89 -14.39 8.77
C HIS A 631 11.90 -13.34 8.31
N LEU A 632 11.48 -12.40 7.46
CA LEU A 632 12.32 -11.27 7.07
C LEU A 632 12.67 -10.35 8.24
N ARG A 633 11.78 -10.22 9.24
CA ARG A 633 12.09 -9.48 10.48
C ARG A 633 13.10 -10.23 11.34
N LEU A 634 12.98 -11.56 11.42
CA LEU A 634 13.91 -12.40 12.17
C LEU A 634 15.34 -12.35 11.59
N GLU A 635 15.49 -12.16 10.28
CA GLU A 635 16.80 -11.93 9.65
C GLU A 635 17.47 -10.60 10.07
N LEU A 636 16.72 -9.64 10.61
CA LEU A 636 17.25 -8.39 11.12
C LEU A 636 17.63 -8.44 12.60
N ASP A 637 17.38 -9.56 13.27
CA ASP A 637 17.77 -9.75 14.66
C ASP A 637 18.98 -10.69 14.73
N PHE A 638 20.15 -10.12 14.98
CA PHE A 638 21.39 -10.89 15.08
C PHE A 638 21.51 -11.74 16.33
N ILE A 639 20.70 -11.50 17.36
CA ILE A 639 20.59 -12.42 18.49
C ILE A 639 19.90 -13.71 18.04
N ASN A 640 18.85 -13.59 17.21
CA ASN A 640 18.19 -14.75 16.62
C ASN A 640 19.15 -15.53 15.72
N GLU A 641 19.92 -14.86 14.86
CA GLU A 641 20.96 -15.50 14.03
C GLU A 641 22.02 -16.23 14.88
N ALA A 642 22.53 -15.58 15.94
CA ALA A 642 23.46 -16.18 16.89
C ALA A 642 22.90 -17.43 17.59
N ASN A 643 21.63 -17.39 18.01
CA ASN A 643 20.94 -18.51 18.63
C ASN A 643 20.75 -19.68 17.66
N ASN A 644 20.44 -19.38 16.39
CA ASN A 644 20.34 -20.39 15.33
C ASN A 644 21.70 -21.04 15.06
N ALA A 645 22.77 -20.27 15.02
CA ALA A 645 24.15 -20.76 14.86
C ALA A 645 24.53 -21.70 16.02
N ASN A 646 24.34 -21.27 17.26
CA ASN A 646 24.64 -22.07 18.46
C ASN A 646 23.80 -23.35 18.54
N THR A 647 22.52 -23.29 18.15
CA THR A 647 21.64 -24.47 18.10
C THR A 647 22.12 -25.44 17.02
N THR A 648 22.43 -24.94 15.83
CA THR A 648 22.96 -25.74 14.73
C THR A 648 24.30 -26.38 15.10
N ALA A 649 25.20 -25.66 15.77
CA ALA A 649 26.47 -26.17 16.25
C ALA A 649 26.30 -27.35 17.24
N ARG A 650 25.39 -27.21 18.21
CA ARG A 650 25.05 -28.30 19.16
C ARG A 650 24.47 -29.52 18.45
N LEU A 651 23.55 -29.29 17.52
CA LEU A 651 22.93 -30.36 16.73
C LEU A 651 23.99 -31.10 15.90
N ILE A 652 24.87 -30.40 15.19
CA ILE A 652 25.99 -30.99 14.43
C ILE A 652 26.91 -31.79 15.35
N ALA A 653 27.25 -31.27 16.53
CA ALA A 653 28.10 -31.98 17.49
C ALA A 653 27.46 -33.27 18.02
N SER A 654 26.12 -33.31 18.11
CA SER A 654 25.38 -34.51 18.54
C SER A 654 25.27 -35.59 17.46
N GLU A 655 25.65 -35.30 16.21
CA GLU A 655 25.52 -36.23 15.08
C GLU A 655 26.87 -36.74 14.59
N PRO A 656 27.22 -38.02 14.84
CA PRO A 656 28.50 -38.60 14.41
C PRO A 656 28.76 -38.51 12.90
N GLU A 657 27.71 -38.49 12.08
CA GLU A 657 27.83 -38.39 10.62
C GLU A 657 28.30 -37.02 10.14
N LEU A 658 28.00 -35.95 10.91
CA LEU A 658 28.32 -34.55 10.61
C LEU A 658 29.54 -34.06 11.40
N MET A 659 29.74 -34.60 12.59
CA MET A 659 30.82 -34.22 13.49
C MET A 659 32.18 -34.26 12.77
N GLY A 660 32.86 -33.12 12.74
CA GLY A 660 34.15 -32.97 12.10
C GLY A 660 34.13 -32.69 10.59
N LYS A 661 33.01 -32.97 9.89
CA LYS A 661 32.81 -32.66 8.46
C LYS A 661 32.15 -31.31 8.24
N VAL A 662 31.26 -30.94 9.14
CA VAL A 662 30.57 -29.64 9.14
C VAL A 662 30.97 -28.87 10.38
N TYR A 663 31.17 -27.56 10.24
CA TYR A 663 31.49 -26.66 11.32
C TYR A 663 30.62 -25.41 11.25
N VAL A 664 30.29 -24.89 12.44
CA VAL A 664 29.63 -23.59 12.61
C VAL A 664 30.56 -22.74 13.46
N PRO A 665 30.95 -21.53 12.99
CA PRO A 665 31.83 -20.63 13.73
C PRO A 665 31.32 -20.38 15.14
N LYS A 666 32.24 -20.35 16.11
CA LYS A 666 31.87 -20.02 17.50
C LYS A 666 31.34 -18.60 17.58
N VAL A 667 30.14 -18.41 18.11
CA VAL A 667 29.58 -17.09 18.41
C VAL A 667 30.10 -16.61 19.77
N TYR A 668 30.35 -15.31 19.91
CA TYR A 668 30.74 -14.66 21.15
C TYR A 668 29.58 -13.81 21.69
N PRO A 669 28.77 -14.33 22.64
CA PRO A 669 27.56 -13.66 23.12
C PRO A 669 27.84 -12.30 23.76
N GLU A 670 28.96 -12.17 24.47
CA GLU A 670 29.37 -10.92 25.13
C GLU A 670 29.71 -9.79 24.16
N TYR A 671 29.95 -10.11 22.89
CA TYR A 671 30.18 -9.17 21.79
C TYR A 671 29.04 -9.22 20.75
N THR A 672 27.87 -9.73 21.12
CA THR A 672 26.71 -9.86 20.23
C THR A 672 25.50 -9.11 20.79
N THR A 673 24.82 -8.37 19.91
CA THR A 673 23.61 -7.59 20.17
C THR A 673 22.61 -7.79 19.03
N SER A 674 21.47 -7.10 19.09
CA SER A 674 20.45 -7.17 18.04
C SER A 674 20.95 -6.67 16.68
N LYS A 675 21.98 -5.80 16.65
CA LYS A 675 22.53 -5.19 15.42
C LYS A 675 23.99 -5.53 15.13
N ILE A 676 24.70 -6.16 16.07
CA ILE A 676 26.09 -6.56 15.89
C ILE A 676 26.23 -8.04 16.26
N MET A 677 26.69 -8.89 15.35
CA MET A 677 27.01 -10.28 15.63
C MET A 677 28.51 -10.49 15.55
N THR A 678 29.09 -11.09 16.59
CA THR A 678 30.52 -11.42 16.61
C THR A 678 30.70 -12.92 16.62
N ALA A 679 31.37 -13.45 15.60
CA ALA A 679 31.67 -14.87 15.47
C ALA A 679 33.15 -15.10 15.13
N GLU A 680 33.63 -16.32 15.32
CA GLU A 680 34.98 -16.73 14.94
C GLU A 680 35.28 -16.40 13.47
N TYR A 681 36.43 -15.79 13.22
CA TYR A 681 36.88 -15.55 11.86
C TYR A 681 37.40 -16.84 11.24
N ILE A 682 36.86 -17.22 10.08
CA ILE A 682 37.23 -18.45 9.38
C ILE A 682 38.03 -18.11 8.14
N ASP A 683 39.26 -18.62 8.09
CA ASP A 683 40.06 -18.62 6.88
C ASP A 683 39.72 -19.84 6.00
N GLY A 684 39.47 -19.60 4.72
CA GLY A 684 39.03 -20.62 3.78
C GLY A 684 38.50 -20.05 2.46
N VAL A 685 38.01 -20.95 1.61
CA VAL A 685 37.54 -20.61 0.26
C VAL A 685 36.02 -20.66 0.20
N LYS A 686 35.36 -19.63 -0.35
CA LYS A 686 33.91 -19.64 -0.57
C LYS A 686 33.52 -20.73 -1.57
N LEU A 687 32.40 -21.42 -1.36
CA LEU A 687 31.93 -22.49 -2.25
C LEU A 687 31.67 -21.99 -3.68
N SER A 688 31.32 -20.71 -3.85
CA SER A 688 31.12 -20.09 -5.16
C SER A 688 32.40 -20.03 -6.02
N ASP A 689 33.59 -20.00 -5.41
CA ASP A 689 34.86 -20.04 -6.15
C ASP A 689 35.29 -21.48 -6.44
N ARG A 690 34.68 -22.06 -7.48
CA ARG A 690 34.95 -23.43 -7.90
C ARG A 690 36.43 -23.71 -8.13
N GLN A 691 37.17 -22.78 -8.73
CA GLN A 691 38.60 -23.00 -9.04
C GLN A 691 39.44 -23.03 -7.76
N ALA A 692 39.21 -22.10 -6.84
CA ALA A 692 39.91 -22.10 -5.56
C ALA A 692 39.52 -23.31 -4.71
N VAL A 693 38.26 -23.78 -4.75
CA VAL A 693 37.83 -25.01 -4.08
C VAL A 693 38.59 -26.21 -4.64
N LEU A 694 38.71 -26.33 -5.97
CA LEU A 694 39.47 -27.42 -6.59
C LEU A 694 40.95 -27.37 -6.19
N ARG A 695 41.61 -26.21 -6.27
CA ARG A 695 43.00 -26.02 -5.80
C ARG A 695 43.18 -26.40 -4.32
N LEU A 696 42.24 -25.98 -3.47
CA LEU A 696 42.23 -26.33 -2.06
C LEU A 696 42.12 -27.84 -1.87
N LEU A 697 41.36 -28.55 -2.70
CA LEU A 697 41.22 -30.01 -2.61
C LEU A 697 42.42 -30.77 -3.16
N ASP A 698 43.08 -30.23 -4.19
CA ASP A 698 44.24 -30.82 -4.85
C ASP A 698 45.53 -30.70 -4.02
N GLY A 699 45.57 -29.77 -3.06
CA GLY A 699 46.67 -29.68 -2.08
C GLY A 699 47.92 -28.95 -2.57
N SER A 700 47.84 -28.23 -3.69
CA SER A 700 48.83 -27.24 -4.08
C SER A 700 48.73 -26.03 -3.16
N GLN A 701 49.45 -26.09 -2.03
CA GLN A 701 49.74 -24.90 -1.25
C GLN A 701 50.74 -24.05 -2.04
N ASP A 702 50.24 -23.00 -2.69
CA ASP A 702 51.02 -21.77 -2.81
C ASP A 702 50.10 -20.58 -2.52
N THR A 703 50.47 -19.90 -1.45
CA THR A 703 49.81 -18.75 -0.86
C THR A 703 49.98 -17.50 -1.72
N ALA A 704 48.91 -16.72 -1.82
CA ALA A 704 48.94 -15.25 -1.80
C ALA A 704 50.03 -14.57 -2.66
N ASN A 705 49.79 -14.43 -3.97
CA ASN A 705 50.06 -13.23 -4.79
C ASN A 705 50.00 -13.57 -6.29
N THR A 706 48.87 -13.30 -6.93
CA THR A 706 48.79 -12.85 -8.34
C THR A 706 47.36 -12.43 -8.65
N ILE A 707 47.08 -11.15 -8.48
CA ILE A 707 45.98 -10.48 -9.18
C ILE A 707 46.52 -10.16 -10.57
N GLU A 708 46.30 -11.05 -11.53
CA GLU A 708 46.14 -10.65 -12.93
C GLU A 708 45.03 -11.49 -13.56
N VAL A 709 43.90 -10.82 -13.79
CA VAL A 709 42.76 -11.36 -14.53
C VAL A 709 43.14 -11.39 -16.01
N SER A 710 43.68 -12.51 -16.48
CA SER A 710 43.64 -12.82 -17.91
C SER A 710 42.24 -13.32 -18.27
N ARG A 711 41.47 -12.47 -18.96
CA ARG A 711 40.24 -12.84 -19.65
C ARG A 711 40.63 -13.52 -20.97
N ASP A 712 40.92 -14.81 -20.95
CA ASP A 712 41.02 -15.61 -22.16
C ASP A 712 39.84 -16.62 -22.24
N PRO A 713 38.94 -16.56 -23.24
CA PRO A 713 37.68 -17.33 -23.26
C PRO A 713 37.83 -18.81 -23.69
N LYS A 714 39.04 -19.34 -23.77
CA LYS A 714 39.30 -20.72 -24.21
C LYS A 714 40.24 -21.42 -23.23
N TRP A 715 39.65 -22.02 -22.20
CA TRP A 715 40.31 -23.07 -21.43
C TRP A 715 39.52 -24.38 -21.58
N ASP A 716 40.10 -25.27 -22.37
CA ASP A 716 39.63 -26.55 -22.84
C ASP A 716 39.82 -27.63 -21.76
N GLY A 717 38.90 -27.65 -20.78
CA GLY A 717 38.18 -28.83 -20.29
C GLY A 717 38.91 -30.11 -19.83
N ALA A 718 40.23 -30.23 -19.87
CA ALA A 718 40.95 -31.45 -19.53
C ALA A 718 41.40 -31.43 -18.06
N VAL A 719 40.48 -31.77 -17.15
CA VAL A 719 40.84 -32.19 -15.78
C VAL A 719 41.10 -33.69 -15.81
N SER A 720 42.29 -34.11 -15.38
CA SER A 720 42.71 -35.52 -15.37
C SER A 720 41.70 -36.43 -14.64
N PRO A 721 41.41 -37.63 -15.19
CA PRO A 721 40.44 -38.56 -14.61
C PRO A 721 41.08 -39.30 -13.44
N GLY A 722 41.00 -38.76 -12.21
CA GLY A 722 41.64 -39.44 -11.07
C GLY A 722 41.16 -39.11 -9.66
N PHE A 723 40.70 -37.89 -9.36
CA PHE A 723 40.57 -37.49 -7.95
C PHE A 723 39.13 -37.53 -7.40
N SER A 724 39.00 -38.16 -6.23
CA SER A 724 37.71 -38.53 -5.63
C SER A 724 37.16 -37.40 -4.76
N HIS A 725 36.14 -36.69 -5.21
CA HIS A 725 35.33 -35.71 -4.44
C HIS A 725 34.57 -36.31 -3.21
N LYS A 726 34.96 -37.49 -2.72
CA LYS A 726 34.28 -38.28 -1.68
C LYS A 726 34.11 -37.57 -0.31
N PRO A 727 35.04 -36.72 0.21
CA PRO A 727 34.90 -36.15 1.55
C PRO A 727 33.84 -35.03 1.65
N LEU A 728 33.82 -34.08 0.71
CA LEU A 728 32.83 -32.99 0.66
C LEU A 728 31.42 -33.51 0.38
N ALA A 729 31.32 -34.54 -0.47
CA ALA A 729 30.08 -35.23 -0.76
C ALA A 729 29.48 -35.87 0.49
N GLY A 730 30.26 -36.31 1.49
CA GLY A 730 29.71 -36.88 2.71
C GLY A 730 29.03 -35.85 3.62
N GLY A 731 29.60 -34.65 3.72
CA GLY A 731 29.12 -33.58 4.62
C GLY A 731 27.86 -32.88 4.11
N SER A 732 27.82 -32.53 2.82
CA SER A 732 26.63 -31.90 2.22
C SER A 732 25.44 -32.86 2.16
N ARG A 733 25.66 -34.15 1.86
CA ARG A 733 24.59 -35.17 1.86
C ARG A 733 23.93 -35.34 3.23
N ALA A 734 24.74 -35.44 4.28
CA ALA A 734 24.21 -35.71 5.62
C ALA A 734 23.50 -34.48 6.20
N ILE A 735 23.93 -33.26 5.86
CA ILE A 735 23.39 -32.05 6.49
C ILE A 735 21.93 -31.80 6.10
N MET A 736 21.57 -31.98 4.83
CA MET A 736 20.25 -31.62 4.30
C MET A 736 19.15 -32.47 4.95
N ASP A 737 19.38 -33.77 5.02
CA ASP A 737 18.34 -34.71 5.40
C ASP A 737 18.21 -34.83 6.92
N ILE A 738 19.30 -34.63 7.65
CA ILE A 738 19.27 -34.55 9.12
C ILE A 738 18.50 -33.30 9.57
N LEU A 739 18.73 -32.15 8.92
CA LEU A 739 17.99 -30.91 9.20
C LEU A 739 16.47 -31.13 9.02
N ILE A 740 16.05 -31.82 7.96
CA ILE A 740 14.64 -31.97 7.58
C ILE A 740 13.95 -33.11 8.35
N PHE A 741 14.47 -34.33 8.27
CA PHE A 741 13.76 -35.53 8.74
C PHE A 741 14.11 -35.90 10.18
N LYS A 742 15.26 -35.47 10.71
CA LYS A 742 15.71 -35.86 12.06
C LYS A 742 15.55 -34.75 13.09
N TRP A 743 16.00 -33.53 12.80
CA TRP A 743 15.88 -32.41 13.73
C TRP A 743 14.59 -31.62 13.52
N GLY A 744 14.11 -31.54 12.26
CA GLY A 744 12.99 -30.64 11.93
C GLY A 744 13.35 -29.17 12.12
N PHE A 745 14.64 -28.83 12.03
CA PHE A 745 15.15 -27.46 12.14
C PHE A 745 15.96 -27.20 10.88
N VAL A 746 15.35 -26.52 9.90
CA VAL A 746 15.85 -26.46 8.53
C VAL A 746 16.50 -25.11 8.28
N HIS A 747 17.76 -25.12 7.84
CA HIS A 747 18.43 -23.92 7.34
C HIS A 747 17.90 -23.59 5.94
N CYS A 748 17.30 -22.42 5.74
CA CYS A 748 16.58 -22.13 4.49
C CYS A 748 17.38 -21.31 3.46
N ASP A 749 18.64 -20.99 3.73
CA ASP A 749 19.48 -20.14 2.86
C ASP A 749 20.93 -20.65 2.65
N PRO A 750 21.15 -21.90 2.21
CA PRO A 750 22.48 -22.46 2.00
C PRO A 750 23.13 -21.95 0.69
N HIS A 751 23.13 -20.64 0.45
CA HIS A 751 23.73 -20.02 -0.72
C HIS A 751 25.24 -20.33 -0.79
N PRO A 752 25.85 -20.55 -1.96
CA PRO A 752 27.28 -20.88 -2.05
C PRO A 752 28.19 -19.80 -1.46
N GLY A 753 27.77 -18.53 -1.49
CA GLY A 753 28.46 -17.43 -0.80
C GLY A 753 28.48 -17.51 0.73
N ASN A 754 27.56 -18.28 1.32
CA ASN A 754 27.39 -18.48 2.77
C ASN A 754 28.07 -19.78 3.27
N ILE A 755 28.83 -20.45 2.41
CA ILE A 755 29.52 -21.70 2.72
C ILE A 755 31.00 -21.52 2.44
N ILE A 756 31.83 -21.77 3.45
CA ILE A 756 33.30 -21.77 3.34
C ILE A 756 33.81 -23.20 3.39
N ILE A 757 34.75 -23.53 2.51
CA ILE A 757 35.49 -24.78 2.52
C ILE A 757 36.89 -24.52 3.08
N ARG A 758 37.26 -25.27 4.12
CA ARG A 758 38.61 -25.26 4.69
C ARG A 758 39.15 -26.66 4.90
N ARG A 759 40.46 -26.78 5.11
CA ARG A 759 41.08 -28.03 5.56
C ARG A 759 41.10 -28.06 7.08
N ARG A 760 40.59 -29.13 7.68
CA ARG A 760 40.64 -29.33 9.12
C ARG A 760 42.06 -29.70 9.54
N VAL A 761 42.61 -29.00 10.52
CA VAL A 761 43.89 -29.33 11.14
C VAL A 761 43.62 -30.22 12.38
N PRO A 762 44.37 -31.31 12.62
CA PRO A 762 45.50 -31.84 11.83
C PRO A 762 45.09 -32.86 10.76
N SER A 763 43.81 -33.26 10.66
CA SER A 763 43.37 -34.37 9.79
C SER A 763 43.52 -34.12 8.29
N ASN A 764 43.79 -32.87 7.88
CA ASN A 764 43.89 -32.38 6.50
C ASN A 764 42.68 -32.73 5.62
N THR A 765 41.53 -33.02 6.25
CA THR A 765 40.29 -33.37 5.57
C THR A 765 39.50 -32.11 5.23
N PRO A 766 38.84 -32.04 4.06
CA PRO A 766 37.93 -30.95 3.75
C PRO A 766 36.79 -30.86 4.78
N GLN A 767 36.50 -29.64 5.22
CA GLN A 767 35.45 -29.31 6.17
C GLN A 767 34.58 -28.18 5.59
N LEU A 768 33.26 -28.36 5.67
CA LEU A 768 32.26 -27.39 5.26
C LEU A 768 31.91 -26.50 6.45
N VAL A 769 32.03 -25.19 6.29
CA VAL A 769 31.75 -24.21 7.33
C VAL A 769 30.54 -23.38 6.92
N LEU A 770 29.50 -23.40 7.74
CA LEU A 770 28.29 -22.59 7.55
C LEU A 770 28.46 -21.27 8.29
N ILE A 771 28.32 -20.14 7.60
CA ILE A 771 28.58 -18.81 8.19
C ILE A 771 27.35 -17.91 8.28
N ASP A 772 26.25 -18.24 7.61
CA ASP A 772 24.98 -17.50 7.68
C ASP A 772 23.92 -18.36 8.36
N HIS A 773 23.32 -17.81 9.42
CA HIS A 773 22.27 -18.50 10.17
C HIS A 773 20.98 -17.66 10.31
N GLY A 774 20.79 -16.67 9.44
CA GLY A 774 19.71 -15.69 9.55
C GLY A 774 18.31 -16.27 9.30
N LEU A 775 18.21 -17.34 8.49
CA LEU A 775 16.92 -17.90 8.08
C LEU A 775 16.81 -19.41 8.35
N TYR A 776 15.96 -19.73 9.33
CA TYR A 776 15.60 -21.09 9.74
C TYR A 776 14.09 -21.26 9.87
N VAL A 777 13.62 -22.46 9.60
CA VAL A 777 12.22 -22.86 9.80
C VAL A 777 12.16 -24.15 10.59
N SER A 778 11.25 -24.20 11.57
CA SER A 778 10.94 -25.42 12.30
C SER A 778 9.84 -26.20 11.57
N MET A 779 10.06 -27.50 11.37
CA MET A 779 9.11 -28.46 10.81
C MET A 779 8.51 -29.27 11.97
N PRO A 780 7.23 -29.06 12.31
CA PRO A 780 6.55 -29.87 13.32
C PRO A 780 6.61 -31.36 12.98
N ASP A 781 6.55 -32.23 14.00
CA ASP A 781 6.64 -33.68 13.82
C ASP A 781 5.57 -34.27 12.90
N GLU A 782 4.37 -33.70 12.89
CA GLU A 782 3.31 -34.07 11.95
C GLU A 782 3.69 -33.73 10.50
N LEU A 783 4.08 -32.48 10.24
CA LEU A 783 4.49 -32.04 8.91
C LEU A 783 5.71 -32.83 8.39
N ARG A 784 6.66 -33.16 9.26
CA ARG A 784 7.80 -34.03 8.93
C ARG A 784 7.37 -35.41 8.50
N ARG A 785 6.44 -36.03 9.22
CA ARG A 785 5.89 -37.35 8.90
C ARG A 785 5.13 -37.30 7.57
N ASP A 786 4.29 -36.30 7.37
CA ASP A 786 3.56 -36.10 6.12
C ASP A 786 4.52 -35.90 4.93
N TYR A 787 5.55 -35.07 5.10
CA TYR A 787 6.56 -34.82 4.08
C TYR A 787 7.36 -36.10 3.75
N ALA A 788 7.69 -36.91 4.76
CA ALA A 788 8.34 -38.21 4.56
C ALA A 788 7.44 -39.22 3.84
N GLN A 789 6.15 -39.28 4.21
CA GLN A 789 5.15 -40.13 3.54
C GLN A 789 4.95 -39.71 2.08
N LEU A 790 4.94 -38.41 1.82
CA LEU A 790 4.85 -37.86 0.48
C LEU A 790 6.04 -38.25 -0.38
N TRP A 791 7.28 -38.09 0.11
CA TRP A 791 8.49 -38.52 -0.60
C TRP A 791 8.51 -40.02 -0.89
N LYS A 792 8.11 -40.85 0.08
CA LYS A 792 7.98 -42.30 -0.10
C LYS A 792 6.93 -42.62 -1.15
N GLY A 793 5.75 -41.99 -1.09
CA GLY A 793 4.67 -42.20 -2.06
C GLY A 793 5.06 -41.80 -3.48
N LEU A 794 5.74 -40.66 -3.63
CA LEU A 794 6.23 -40.17 -4.91
C LEU A 794 7.26 -41.11 -5.56
N LEU A 795 8.18 -41.67 -4.77
CA LEU A 795 9.24 -42.55 -5.27
C LEU A 795 8.79 -44.00 -5.46
N SER A 796 7.85 -44.48 -4.64
CA SER A 796 7.27 -45.83 -4.76
C SER A 796 6.05 -45.90 -5.67
N GLY A 797 5.56 -44.77 -6.18
CA GLY A 797 4.39 -44.70 -7.06
C GLY A 797 3.05 -44.90 -6.34
N GLU A 798 3.00 -44.75 -5.00
CA GLU A 798 1.79 -44.87 -4.20
C GLU A 798 0.94 -43.59 -4.30
N LEU A 799 0.16 -43.49 -5.38
CA LEU A 799 -0.65 -42.30 -5.70
C LEU A 799 -1.65 -41.92 -4.61
N GLU A 800 -2.23 -42.89 -3.90
CA GLU A 800 -3.20 -42.60 -2.84
C GLU A 800 -2.58 -41.85 -1.67
N SER A 801 -1.34 -42.19 -1.29
CA SER A 801 -0.59 -41.45 -0.27
C SER A 801 -0.36 -39.99 -0.68
N VAL A 802 0.02 -39.78 -1.95
CA VAL A 802 0.24 -38.42 -2.50
C VAL A 802 -1.06 -37.60 -2.51
N LYS A 803 -2.19 -38.22 -2.87
CA LYS A 803 -3.52 -37.57 -2.84
C LYS A 803 -3.97 -37.23 -1.43
N GLU A 804 -3.75 -38.14 -0.48
CA GLU A 804 -4.12 -37.95 0.92
C GLU A 804 -3.36 -36.76 1.52
N ILE A 805 -2.03 -36.75 1.40
CA ILE A 805 -1.20 -35.65 1.92
C ILE A 805 -1.49 -34.34 1.20
N GLY A 806 -1.61 -34.36 -0.13
CA GLY A 806 -1.98 -33.15 -0.88
C GLY A 806 -3.32 -32.57 -0.44
N GLY A 807 -4.34 -33.41 -0.23
CA GLY A 807 -5.63 -32.99 0.30
C GLY A 807 -5.55 -32.46 1.74
N LYS A 808 -4.73 -33.07 2.61
CA LYS A 808 -4.47 -32.56 3.97
C LYS A 808 -3.89 -31.15 3.95
N TRP A 809 -3.00 -30.86 3.00
CA TRP A 809 -2.39 -29.54 2.82
C TRP A 809 -3.23 -28.54 2.02
N GLY A 810 -4.49 -28.88 1.73
CA GLY A 810 -5.41 -28.00 1.00
C GLY A 810 -5.10 -27.85 -0.49
N ILE A 811 -4.33 -28.79 -1.07
CA ILE A 811 -3.93 -28.76 -2.48
C ILE A 811 -5.00 -29.42 -3.35
N GLY A 812 -5.39 -28.73 -4.42
CA GLY A 812 -6.42 -29.21 -5.34
C GLY A 812 -6.02 -30.52 -6.03
N LYS A 813 -6.98 -31.44 -6.19
CA LYS A 813 -6.73 -32.76 -6.84
C LYS A 813 -6.16 -32.61 -8.26
N SER A 814 -6.57 -31.57 -8.99
CA SER A 814 -6.09 -31.24 -10.34
C SER A 814 -4.66 -30.68 -10.38
N SER A 815 -4.07 -30.38 -9.22
CA SER A 815 -2.76 -29.74 -9.07
C SER A 815 -1.74 -30.59 -8.30
N LEU A 816 -2.06 -31.85 -8.02
CA LEU A 816 -1.14 -32.79 -7.35
C LEU A 816 0.11 -33.08 -8.18
N ASP A 817 0.00 -32.99 -9.50
CA ASP A 817 1.12 -33.09 -10.44
C ASP A 817 2.10 -31.91 -10.30
N LEU A 818 1.60 -30.70 -10.04
CA LEU A 818 2.42 -29.52 -9.76
C LEU A 818 3.15 -29.65 -8.43
N LEU A 819 2.46 -30.11 -7.39
CA LEU A 819 3.06 -30.39 -6.08
C LEU A 819 4.15 -31.46 -6.22
N ALA A 820 3.81 -32.59 -6.84
CA ALA A 820 4.72 -33.71 -7.05
C ALA A 820 5.96 -33.30 -7.85
N SER A 821 5.76 -32.55 -8.93
CA SER A 821 6.85 -32.10 -9.79
C SER A 821 7.72 -31.05 -9.11
N GLY A 822 7.12 -30.17 -8.30
CA GLY A 822 7.83 -29.18 -7.50
C GLY A 822 8.68 -29.79 -6.40
N ILE A 823 8.19 -30.84 -5.73
CA ILE A 823 8.93 -31.54 -4.66
C ILE A 823 10.03 -32.42 -5.23
N LEU A 824 9.73 -33.22 -6.27
CA LEU A 824 10.73 -34.07 -6.91
C LEU A 824 11.77 -33.28 -7.69
N LEU A 825 11.47 -32.01 -8.01
CA LEU A 825 12.23 -31.22 -8.99
C LEU A 825 12.45 -32.06 -10.26
N LYS A 826 11.42 -32.83 -10.63
CA LYS A 826 11.34 -33.73 -11.79
C LYS A 826 9.88 -33.82 -12.24
N PRO A 827 9.61 -33.94 -13.55
CA PRO A 827 8.26 -34.18 -14.07
C PRO A 827 7.65 -35.44 -13.48
N TRP A 828 6.52 -35.32 -12.79
CA TRP A 828 5.81 -36.48 -12.30
C TRP A 828 4.88 -37.05 -13.38
N LYS A 829 5.19 -38.26 -13.87
CA LYS A 829 4.42 -38.92 -14.92
C LYS A 829 3.18 -39.59 -14.32
N SER A 830 2.08 -38.85 -14.24
CA SER A 830 0.75 -39.46 -14.10
C SER A 830 0.41 -40.27 -15.36
N ASN A 831 -0.25 -41.42 -15.22
CA ASN A 831 -0.62 -42.33 -16.32
C ASN A 831 -1.64 -41.74 -17.33
N SER A 832 -2.02 -40.46 -17.23
CA SER A 832 -2.91 -39.80 -18.18
C SER A 832 -2.14 -39.39 -19.46
N GLN A 833 -2.12 -40.28 -20.45
CA GLN A 833 -1.61 -39.99 -21.81
C GLN A 833 -2.38 -38.84 -22.52
N THR A 834 -3.57 -38.49 -22.04
CA THR A 834 -4.49 -37.52 -22.65
C THR A 834 -4.04 -36.05 -22.54
N SER A 835 -3.25 -35.67 -21.53
CA SER A 835 -2.86 -34.26 -21.29
C SER A 835 -1.66 -33.80 -22.13
N LYS A 836 -0.77 -34.72 -22.53
CA LYS A 836 0.52 -34.41 -23.18
C LYS A 836 0.42 -33.90 -24.63
N ASN A 837 -0.70 -34.16 -25.30
CA ASN A 837 -0.88 -33.79 -26.72
C ASN A 837 -1.59 -32.44 -26.91
N VAL A 838 -2.33 -31.96 -25.91
CA VAL A 838 -3.04 -30.67 -25.96
C VAL A 838 -2.09 -29.51 -25.58
N GLU A 839 -1.18 -29.72 -24.62
CA GLU A 839 -0.28 -28.68 -24.09
C GLU A 839 0.86 -28.29 -25.06
N LYS A 840 1.21 -29.15 -26.02
CA LYS A 840 2.35 -28.95 -26.93
C LYS A 840 2.14 -27.87 -28.01
N ASN A 841 0.89 -27.49 -28.29
CA ASN A 841 0.51 -26.58 -29.38
C ASN A 841 -0.01 -25.21 -28.92
N LEU A 842 0.04 -24.92 -27.61
CA LEU A 842 -0.49 -23.67 -27.05
C LEU A 842 0.42 -22.48 -27.36
N ASP A 843 -0.17 -21.33 -27.66
CA ASP A 843 0.59 -20.08 -27.82
C ASP A 843 1.11 -19.55 -26.45
N PRO A 844 2.02 -18.56 -26.40
CA PRO A 844 2.53 -18.01 -25.14
C PRO A 844 1.46 -17.42 -24.21
N TYR A 845 0.36 -16.90 -24.76
CA TYR A 845 -0.76 -16.35 -23.99
C TYR A 845 -1.58 -17.45 -23.34
N GLU A 846 -1.99 -18.45 -24.12
CA GLU A 846 -2.76 -19.61 -23.67
C GLU A 846 -2.01 -20.38 -22.58
N ARG A 847 -0.68 -20.49 -22.72
CA ARG A 847 0.18 -21.11 -21.69
C ARG A 847 0.20 -20.31 -20.39
N SER A 848 0.32 -18.99 -20.48
CA SER A 848 0.35 -18.13 -19.30
C SER A 848 -1.02 -18.06 -18.60
N LEU A 849 -2.12 -18.16 -19.36
CA LEU A 849 -3.48 -18.27 -18.83
C LEU A 849 -3.73 -19.62 -18.16
N MET A 850 -3.27 -20.72 -18.77
CA MET A 850 -3.32 -22.05 -18.17
C MET A 850 -2.53 -22.10 -16.85
N MET A 851 -1.35 -21.48 -16.81
CA MET A 851 -0.55 -21.39 -15.59
C MET A 851 -1.27 -20.59 -14.50
N LYS A 852 -1.90 -19.47 -14.86
CA LYS A 852 -2.74 -18.71 -13.94
C LYS A 852 -3.87 -19.56 -13.36
N GLU A 853 -4.59 -20.30 -14.20
CA GLU A 853 -5.71 -21.14 -13.73
C GLU A 853 -5.23 -22.32 -12.89
N LYS A 854 -4.10 -22.94 -13.25
CA LYS A 854 -3.43 -23.98 -12.45
C LYS A 854 -3.01 -23.45 -11.07
N LEU A 855 -2.42 -22.25 -11.00
CA LEU A 855 -2.06 -21.59 -9.72
C LEU A 855 -3.30 -21.21 -8.90
N ARG A 856 -4.38 -20.77 -9.56
CA ARG A 856 -5.66 -20.45 -8.89
C ARG A 856 -6.30 -21.68 -8.26
N GLN A 857 -6.21 -22.83 -8.92
CA GLN A 857 -6.72 -24.11 -8.44
C GLN A 857 -5.73 -24.89 -7.56
N PHE A 858 -4.49 -24.39 -7.41
CA PHE A 858 -3.44 -25.06 -6.65
C PHE A 858 -3.81 -25.17 -5.17
N LEU A 859 -4.34 -24.10 -4.56
CA LEU A 859 -4.79 -24.08 -3.16
C LEU A 859 -6.31 -23.96 -3.09
N THR A 860 -6.97 -25.06 -2.72
CA THR A 860 -8.41 -25.04 -2.40
C THR A 860 -8.68 -24.53 -0.99
N ASP A 861 -7.71 -24.66 -0.08
CA ASP A 861 -7.77 -24.18 1.30
C ASP A 861 -6.40 -23.64 1.70
N THR A 862 -6.27 -22.31 1.76
CA THR A 862 -5.01 -21.63 2.07
C THR A 862 -4.60 -21.77 3.54
N ASP A 863 -5.54 -22.04 4.44
CA ASP A 863 -5.27 -22.14 5.88
C ASP A 863 -4.61 -23.48 6.23
N ARG A 864 -4.88 -24.52 5.44
CA ARG A 864 -4.25 -25.85 5.57
C ARG A 864 -2.86 -25.95 5.00
N PHE A 865 -2.45 -25.00 4.15
CA PHE A 865 -1.16 -25.09 3.47
C PHE A 865 0.00 -24.92 4.47
N PRO A 866 0.94 -25.90 4.56
CA PRO A 866 2.07 -25.76 5.45
C PRO A 866 3.06 -24.71 4.92
N LYS A 867 3.03 -23.52 5.50
CA LYS A 867 3.82 -22.36 5.06
C LYS A 867 5.33 -22.63 5.05
N ALA A 868 5.82 -23.50 5.93
CA ALA A 868 7.21 -23.96 5.98
C ALA A 868 7.71 -24.56 4.64
N LEU A 869 6.81 -25.12 3.82
CA LEU A 869 7.16 -25.68 2.51
C LEU A 869 7.72 -24.65 1.53
N VAL A 870 7.35 -23.36 1.67
CA VAL A 870 7.87 -22.28 0.82
C VAL A 870 9.39 -22.14 1.00
N PHE A 871 9.85 -22.15 2.26
CA PHE A 871 11.28 -22.04 2.57
C PHE A 871 12.01 -23.39 2.41
N LEU A 872 11.33 -24.51 2.61
CA LEU A 872 11.89 -25.83 2.32
C LEU A 872 12.19 -26.00 0.82
N GLY A 873 11.28 -25.56 -0.06
CA GLY A 873 11.50 -25.55 -1.50
C GLY A 873 12.74 -24.72 -1.88
N ARG A 874 12.90 -23.54 -1.27
CA ARG A 874 14.08 -22.69 -1.42
C ARG A 874 15.38 -23.40 -1.00
N ASN A 875 15.38 -24.08 0.15
CA ASN A 875 16.52 -24.86 0.63
C ASN A 875 16.91 -25.94 -0.41
N MET A 876 15.96 -26.77 -0.83
CA MET A 876 16.18 -27.85 -1.81
C MET A 876 16.75 -27.35 -3.14
N ARG A 877 16.29 -26.18 -3.61
CA ARG A 877 16.76 -25.54 -4.84
C ARG A 877 18.22 -25.09 -4.74
N MET A 878 18.61 -24.37 -3.69
CA MET A 878 19.99 -23.90 -3.54
C MET A 878 20.97 -25.05 -3.34
N ILE A 879 20.54 -26.07 -2.60
CA ILE A 879 21.24 -27.34 -2.46
C ILE A 879 21.51 -28.00 -3.82
N GLN A 880 20.51 -28.02 -4.70
CA GLN A 880 20.64 -28.58 -6.04
C GLN A 880 21.67 -27.80 -6.84
N GLY A 881 21.60 -26.47 -6.85
CA GLY A 881 22.58 -25.61 -7.53
C GLY A 881 24.00 -25.81 -7.01
N ASN A 882 24.19 -25.88 -5.69
CA ASN A 882 25.47 -26.20 -5.07
C ASN A 882 26.00 -27.57 -5.51
N ASN A 883 25.14 -28.60 -5.55
CA ASN A 883 25.52 -29.93 -6.02
C ASN A 883 25.94 -29.92 -7.51
N GLN A 884 25.21 -29.21 -8.36
CA GLN A 884 25.51 -29.08 -9.79
C GLN A 884 26.82 -28.35 -10.06
N SER A 885 27.09 -27.25 -9.34
CA SER A 885 28.33 -26.47 -9.47
C SER A 885 29.60 -27.33 -9.23
N LEU A 886 29.47 -28.35 -8.38
CA LEU A 886 30.54 -29.32 -8.06
C LEU A 886 30.55 -30.55 -8.98
N GLY A 887 29.74 -30.57 -10.05
CA GLY A 887 29.67 -31.68 -11.01
C GLY A 887 28.77 -32.83 -10.57
N SER A 888 27.78 -32.55 -9.71
CA SER A 888 26.78 -33.50 -9.22
C SER A 888 27.38 -34.71 -8.50
N PRO A 889 28.24 -34.50 -7.49
CA PRO A 889 28.87 -35.60 -6.77
C PRO A 889 27.87 -36.47 -6.01
N VAL A 890 26.62 -36.03 -5.82
CA VAL A 890 25.61 -36.71 -4.98
C VAL A 890 24.28 -36.89 -5.71
N ASN A 891 23.61 -38.02 -5.47
CA ASN A 891 22.23 -38.27 -5.93
C ASN A 891 21.25 -37.81 -4.84
N ARG A 892 20.82 -36.53 -4.87
CA ARG A 892 19.99 -35.95 -3.80
C ARG A 892 18.66 -36.67 -3.60
N VAL A 893 18.00 -37.05 -4.71
CA VAL A 893 16.67 -37.70 -4.72
C VAL A 893 16.71 -39.02 -3.95
N LYS A 894 17.76 -39.81 -4.20
CA LYS A 894 18.00 -41.06 -3.46
C LYS A 894 18.17 -40.81 -1.97
N ILE A 895 18.97 -39.82 -1.60
CA ILE A 895 19.39 -39.61 -0.21
C ILE A 895 18.20 -39.09 0.60
N ILE A 896 17.49 -38.06 0.10
CA ILE A 896 16.26 -37.52 0.69
C ILE A 896 15.24 -38.64 0.89
N GLY A 897 14.97 -39.43 -0.16
CA GLY A 897 13.97 -40.48 -0.05
C GLY A 897 14.40 -41.64 0.87
N HIS A 898 15.70 -41.96 0.94
CA HIS A 898 16.24 -42.93 1.90
C HIS A 898 15.99 -42.48 3.34
N TRP A 899 16.24 -41.21 3.65
CA TRP A 899 15.96 -40.65 4.97
C TRP A 899 14.47 -40.50 5.26
N ALA A 900 13.66 -40.10 4.29
CA ALA A 900 12.21 -40.10 4.41
C ALA A 900 11.70 -41.49 4.80
N SER A 901 12.11 -42.53 4.07
CA SER A 901 11.75 -43.91 4.34
C SER A 901 12.27 -44.41 5.70
N ARG A 902 13.52 -44.10 6.04
CA ARG A 902 14.14 -44.47 7.33
C ARG A 902 13.45 -43.79 8.51
N SER A 903 13.08 -42.51 8.39
CA SER A 903 12.41 -41.75 9.45
C SER A 903 11.05 -42.34 9.81
N LEU A 904 10.31 -42.86 8.83
CA LEU A 904 9.04 -43.55 9.05
C LEU A 904 9.24 -44.91 9.72
N ALA A 905 10.28 -45.66 9.34
CA ALA A 905 10.58 -46.98 9.92
C ALA A 905 11.08 -46.92 11.38
N HIS A 906 11.69 -45.80 11.75
CA HIS A 906 12.24 -45.55 13.10
C HIS A 906 11.44 -44.51 13.89
N ALA A 907 10.20 -44.23 13.50
CA ALA A 907 9.37 -43.25 14.20
C ALA A 907 9.12 -43.68 15.67
N PRO A 908 9.27 -42.78 16.65
CA PRO A 908 8.98 -43.09 18.05
C PRO A 908 7.49 -43.37 18.25
N GLY A 909 7.15 -44.39 19.05
CA GLY A 909 5.75 -44.73 19.38
C GLY A 909 5.04 -45.70 18.44
N LEU A 910 5.75 -46.36 17.51
CA LEU A 910 5.18 -47.42 16.67
C LEU A 910 4.89 -48.69 17.48
N SER A 911 3.73 -49.32 17.25
CA SER A 911 3.46 -50.67 17.76
C SER A 911 4.34 -51.71 17.06
N LEU A 912 4.49 -52.91 17.65
CA LEU A 912 5.33 -53.97 17.07
C LEU A 912 4.88 -54.34 15.64
N SER A 913 3.57 -54.44 15.40
CA SER A 913 3.00 -54.73 14.07
C SER A 913 3.26 -53.60 13.07
N GLN A 914 3.11 -52.34 13.50
CA GLN A 914 3.42 -51.17 12.66
C GLN A 914 4.92 -51.07 12.34
N SER A 915 5.79 -51.38 13.30
CA SER A 915 7.24 -51.35 13.10
C SER A 915 7.69 -52.39 12.07
N ILE A 916 7.12 -53.60 12.10
CA ILE A 916 7.42 -54.64 11.10
C ILE A 916 6.96 -54.20 9.71
N VAL A 917 5.76 -53.64 9.58
CA VAL A 917 5.22 -53.15 8.30
C VAL A 917 6.08 -52.01 7.75
N GLU A 918 6.44 -51.02 8.56
CA GLU A 918 7.26 -49.90 8.10
C GLU A 918 8.69 -50.32 7.78
N ARG A 919 9.29 -51.26 8.52
CA ARG A 919 10.59 -51.85 8.15
C ARG A 919 10.55 -52.64 6.85
N TRP A 920 9.47 -53.39 6.59
CA TRP A 920 9.29 -54.08 5.31
C TRP A 920 9.09 -53.11 4.14
N ARG A 921 8.30 -52.05 4.35
CA ARG A 921 8.16 -50.97 3.37
C ARG A 921 9.49 -50.25 3.12
N HIS A 922 10.30 -50.03 4.16
CA HIS A 922 11.65 -49.49 4.04
C HIS A 922 12.58 -50.40 3.23
N PHE A 923 12.51 -51.72 3.46
CA PHE A 923 13.28 -52.69 2.67
C PHE A 923 12.90 -52.65 1.17
N LYS A 924 11.60 -52.69 0.84
CA LYS A 924 11.12 -52.54 -0.55
C LYS A 924 11.61 -51.23 -1.19
N TYR A 925 11.60 -50.17 -0.42
CA TYR A 925 12.10 -48.87 -0.85
C TYR A 925 13.61 -48.89 -1.14
N ILE A 926 14.43 -49.55 -0.32
CA ILE A 926 15.88 -49.73 -0.58
C ILE A 926 16.12 -50.44 -1.92
N VAL A 927 15.30 -51.44 -2.26
CA VAL A 927 15.38 -52.14 -3.56
C VAL A 927 15.09 -51.21 -4.74
N ILE A 928 14.07 -50.35 -4.62
CA ILE A 928 13.76 -49.32 -5.64
C ILE A 928 14.93 -48.34 -5.79
N ILE A 929 15.50 -47.88 -4.67
CA ILE A 929 16.63 -46.96 -4.68
C ILE A 929 17.88 -47.58 -5.32
N PHE A 930 18.14 -48.87 -5.10
CA PHE A 930 19.25 -49.58 -5.74
C PHE A 930 19.16 -49.51 -7.28
N SER A 931 17.94 -49.55 -7.85
CA SER A 931 17.77 -49.37 -9.31
C SER A 931 18.16 -47.96 -9.80
N LEU A 932 17.93 -46.92 -8.97
CA LEU A 932 18.37 -45.56 -9.28
C LEU A 932 19.90 -45.41 -9.19
N ASP A 933 20.57 -46.18 -8.33
CA ASP A 933 22.04 -46.22 -8.30
C ASP A 933 22.61 -46.79 -9.59
N VAL A 934 22.02 -47.88 -10.09
CA VAL A 934 22.43 -48.48 -11.36
C VAL A 934 22.28 -47.46 -12.48
N ALA A 935 21.16 -46.73 -12.55
CA ALA A 935 20.95 -45.66 -13.52
C ALA A 935 21.97 -44.51 -13.39
N PHE A 936 22.23 -44.05 -12.16
CA PHE A 936 23.23 -43.01 -11.88
C PHE A 936 24.64 -43.46 -12.31
N TRP A 937 25.07 -44.67 -11.97
CA TRP A 937 26.37 -45.20 -12.37
C TRP A 937 26.48 -45.40 -13.87
N ILE A 938 25.42 -45.88 -14.54
CA ILE A 938 25.37 -45.95 -16.01
C ILE A 938 25.56 -44.57 -16.64
N SER A 939 24.92 -43.52 -16.11
CA SER A 939 25.10 -42.14 -16.61
C SER A 939 26.56 -41.67 -16.45
N LYS A 940 27.18 -41.99 -15.31
CA LYS A 940 28.57 -41.62 -15.01
C LYS A 940 29.57 -42.36 -15.89
N VAL A 941 29.35 -43.66 -16.12
CA VAL A 941 30.16 -44.48 -17.03
C VAL A 941 30.03 -43.99 -18.47
N ARG A 942 28.82 -43.65 -18.94
CA ARG A 942 28.61 -43.05 -20.27
C ARG A 942 29.33 -41.72 -20.44
N ARG A 943 29.35 -40.88 -19.40
CA ARG A 943 30.07 -39.60 -19.42
C ARG A 943 31.59 -39.78 -19.43
N TRP A 944 32.09 -40.73 -18.63
CA TRP A 944 33.51 -41.08 -18.64
C TRP A 944 33.96 -41.62 -20.01
N ALA A 945 33.17 -42.51 -20.62
CA ALA A 945 33.44 -43.06 -21.94
C ALA A 945 33.45 -42.01 -23.08
N ARG A 946 32.89 -40.81 -22.86
CA ARG A 946 32.88 -39.68 -23.80
C ARG A 946 33.88 -38.57 -23.45
N GLY A 947 34.91 -38.87 -22.65
CA GLY A 947 35.94 -37.89 -22.28
C GLY A 947 35.43 -36.76 -21.38
N GLY A 948 34.38 -37.01 -20.57
CA GLY A 948 33.77 -36.00 -19.71
C GLY A 948 32.72 -35.13 -20.41
N VAL A 949 32.57 -35.24 -21.73
CA VAL A 949 31.61 -34.49 -22.54
C VAL A 949 30.21 -35.12 -22.45
N GLY A 950 29.28 -34.38 -21.86
CA GLY A 950 27.87 -34.77 -21.69
C GLY A 950 27.27 -34.28 -20.37
N ASP A 951 25.94 -34.14 -20.35
CA ASP A 951 25.15 -33.75 -19.18
C ASP A 951 25.35 -34.74 -18.00
N SER A 952 25.53 -34.23 -16.79
CA SER A 952 25.50 -35.03 -15.55
C SER A 952 24.10 -35.57 -15.26
N PHE A 953 23.96 -36.50 -14.32
CA PHE A 953 22.63 -37.01 -13.90
C PHE A 953 21.68 -35.88 -13.48
N GLU A 954 22.20 -34.85 -12.79
CA GLU A 954 21.41 -33.68 -12.42
C GLU A 954 21.13 -32.76 -13.61
N ASP A 955 22.08 -32.61 -14.53
CA ASP A 955 21.85 -31.81 -15.75
C ASP A 955 20.82 -32.49 -16.66
N GLU A 956 20.78 -33.82 -16.66
CA GLU A 956 19.76 -34.62 -17.36
C GLU A 956 18.39 -34.49 -16.68
N LEU A 957 18.32 -34.54 -15.35
CA LEU A 957 17.10 -34.25 -14.59
C LEU A 957 16.62 -32.82 -14.79
N GLU A 958 17.54 -31.86 -14.79
CA GLU A 958 17.24 -30.46 -15.04
C GLU A 958 16.75 -30.29 -16.46
N ARG A 959 17.40 -30.88 -17.46
CA ARG A 959 16.93 -30.89 -18.85
C ARG A 959 15.54 -31.50 -18.96
N GLU A 960 15.23 -32.57 -18.23
CA GLU A 960 13.86 -33.09 -18.16
C GLU A 960 12.88 -32.09 -17.52
N MET A 961 13.29 -31.40 -16.45
CA MET A 961 12.50 -30.32 -15.84
C MET A 961 12.33 -29.11 -16.73
N ARG A 962 13.33 -28.77 -17.55
CA ARG A 962 13.27 -27.73 -18.58
C ARG A 962 12.30 -28.11 -19.66
N ASN A 963 12.37 -29.35 -20.12
CA ASN A 963 11.44 -29.87 -21.11
C ASN A 963 10.02 -29.92 -20.55
N PHE A 964 9.84 -30.28 -19.29
CA PHE A 964 8.54 -30.23 -18.62
C PHE A 964 8.07 -28.82 -18.38
N SER A 965 8.93 -27.89 -18.00
CA SER A 965 8.55 -26.50 -17.81
C SER A 965 8.21 -25.85 -19.13
N LYS A 966 8.95 -26.17 -20.19
CA LYS A 966 8.64 -25.78 -21.57
C LYS A 966 7.33 -26.40 -22.06
N GLN A 967 7.05 -27.67 -21.73
CA GLN A 967 5.86 -28.40 -22.18
C GLN A 967 4.59 -28.09 -21.37
N ASN A 968 4.69 -27.89 -20.05
CA ASN A 968 3.55 -27.71 -19.14
C ASN A 968 3.37 -26.26 -18.69
N PHE A 969 4.42 -25.44 -18.77
CA PHE A 969 4.41 -24.03 -18.31
C PHE A 969 4.83 -23.02 -19.38
N GLY A 970 5.42 -23.47 -20.49
CA GLY A 970 5.65 -22.65 -21.68
C GLY A 970 6.89 -21.78 -21.73
N PHE A 971 7.79 -21.84 -20.76
CA PHE A 971 8.99 -21.02 -20.75
C PHE A 971 10.28 -21.86 -20.69
N GLU A 972 11.33 -21.37 -21.34
CA GLU A 972 12.67 -21.94 -21.28
C GLU A 972 13.36 -21.42 -20.02
N ILE A 973 13.71 -22.35 -19.13
CA ILE A 973 14.58 -22.04 -18.00
C ILE A 973 15.99 -21.84 -18.58
N ASP A 974 16.71 -20.80 -18.14
CA ASP A 974 18.07 -20.47 -18.62
C ASP A 974 19.15 -21.29 -17.90
N ARG A 975 20.20 -21.75 -18.62
CA ARG A 975 21.25 -22.69 -18.14
C ARG A 975 22.00 -22.15 -16.93
N ASP A 976 22.10 -20.83 -16.85
CA ASP A 976 22.88 -20.14 -15.82
C ASP A 976 22.02 -19.47 -14.73
N ALA A 977 20.69 -19.63 -14.76
CA ALA A 977 19.79 -19.04 -13.75
C ALA A 977 19.99 -19.60 -12.32
N PHE A 978 20.82 -20.64 -12.15
CA PHE A 978 21.04 -21.35 -10.89
C PHE A 978 22.53 -21.55 -10.54
N THR A 979 23.45 -21.01 -11.35
CA THR A 979 24.91 -21.17 -11.20
C THR A 979 25.63 -19.89 -10.79
N ALA A 980 24.89 -18.79 -10.53
CA ALA A 980 25.44 -17.51 -10.07
C ALA A 980 25.84 -17.54 -8.58
#